data_AF-A0A2E6HD36-F1
#
_entry.id   AF-A0A2E6HD36-F1
#
_cell.length_a   1.000
_cell.length_b   1.000
_cell.length_c   1.000
_cell.angle_alpha   90.00
_cell.angle_beta   90.00
_cell.angle_gamma   90.00
#
_symmetry.space_group_name_H-M   'P 1'
#
loop_
_entity.id
_entity.type
_entity.pdbx_description
1 polymer ?
#
loop_
_entity_poly.entity_id
_entity_poly.type
_entity_poly.pdbx_seq_one_letter_code
_entity_poly.pdbx_strand_id
1 'polypeptide(L)'
;MLKKLAPVFTTLAIVFGVVFSTQAAVDKGALLKGNQTVKGNNNLKGGGLISWNTYSSVDPTIFSHDLYSEKLTVLKSGHYFVSATLPIESAVGQRATQRALLKVNGNAGHQYALGQSSYARNSSGATEGSSHFNVLIWLKEGDVLTLDAQDIAGNANNRFLRTASLFVEKVEGNRNVFNAKATKIESGDNLNVSDEEEDRNLIWTGQRINKAFGFVKATPAAGITLKDAGNYLVYVNIPLEGSVGRGSVGLAVSLDDEIVEGARGQQGYIRNSNGHKFSSIHFSGVINATEGQVLKVETSQLAAAGTIKVQNGKTASIFIEKLADDGVFSDAFNTTSDEEIAENLNPNTKTSLALDGGMGASEPYLDDAHYANEGDAEEQIVIKKAGNYLLTLNAVFGGASNRLNPRLSVEVNGQAVAGAESTAHYIRNSDGHNESSGSLVAMLNDLAVDDVVTVSVHREGGGGVVTAQEDGLVSLQYRGNYSSGDGDTSPPKLASFEGLGIDGFRAKVENFGLSIDEASIKATVDGADAVVTTSTEGGDTIVNYAFPGIPEPLSKHTVSLSYSDSAGNNYSKDLEFSITVDYKGVPASFASSSVDKSAPGFVANVTQISALQTEGPASIHGGNIQGAEKQLAGLFLNPNDLDDNDNPRPYLNEADPDAWDAWTIAPVEIDGTINWNQDEGAQQGSFGEETLIPQIPGWGESSDGIVAEILTYLDLKRGFHQFGVNSDDGFSLSFGPNAKDILGVVAGQFNGNRGAADTIFNIVVPEAGLYPVRLVWWEAGGGANIEFFSVTDGKKILVNSDDPNAIKAYRAGKSAPYISRAYPTGDVSKTIEFDIINGDDSVDKSSVVLKLNGEVINASVTSTDSGLSIVYDHGDYLPPGIHAIELSYKESNGTERVRDYSFKIPKGRIEVLASKPFF
;
A
#
# COMPACT_ATOMS: atom_id res chain seq x y z
N MET A 1 59.02 -0.52 3.63
CA MET A 1 58.63 0.11 4.91
C MET A 1 57.36 0.91 4.60
N LEU A 2 56.14 0.38 4.77
CA LEU A 2 55.36 0.31 6.02
C LEU A 2 55.55 1.58 6.88
N LYS A 3 54.53 2.34 7.31
CA LYS A 3 53.12 2.01 7.55
C LYS A 3 52.36 3.29 7.95
N LYS A 4 51.03 3.27 7.74
CA LYS A 4 49.93 3.92 8.48
C LYS A 4 49.60 5.41 8.20
N LEU A 5 48.56 5.63 7.40
CA LEU A 5 47.51 6.60 7.71
C LEU A 5 46.18 5.83 7.83
N ALA A 6 45.51 6.00 8.98
CA ALA A 6 44.15 5.55 9.23
C ALA A 6 43.17 6.63 8.75
N PRO A 7 42.01 6.29 8.19
CA PRO A 7 40.98 7.27 7.89
C PRO A 7 40.24 7.64 9.17
N VAL A 8 40.17 8.95 9.41
CA VAL A 8 39.41 9.60 10.48
C VAL A 8 37.92 9.41 10.20
N PHE A 9 37.23 8.66 11.06
CA PHE A 9 35.79 8.74 11.17
C PHE A 9 35.44 10.05 11.87
N THR A 10 34.86 11.00 11.12
CA THR A 10 34.33 12.25 11.65
C THR A 10 33.05 11.94 12.41
N THR A 11 33.15 11.77 13.73
CA THR A 11 31.98 11.82 14.63
C THR A 11 31.57 13.29 14.73
N LEU A 12 30.56 13.70 13.96
CA LEU A 12 29.94 15.01 14.12
C LEU A 12 29.10 14.97 15.40
N ALA A 13 29.72 15.38 16.51
CA ALA A 13 29.01 15.66 17.76
C ALA A 13 28.17 16.92 17.55
N ILE A 14 26.90 16.72 17.21
CA ILE A 14 25.90 17.77 17.22
C ILE A 14 25.51 18.02 18.67
N VAL A 15 26.02 19.12 19.22
CA VAL A 15 25.44 19.76 20.41
C VAL A 15 24.30 20.63 19.91
N PHE A 16 23.06 20.13 19.95
CA PHE A 16 21.86 20.96 19.88
C PHE A 16 21.08 20.82 21.17
N GLY A 17 20.62 21.97 21.67
CA GLY A 17 19.79 22.08 22.86
C GLY A 17 18.54 21.22 22.73
N VAL A 18 18.06 20.75 23.89
CA VAL A 18 16.85 19.95 24.00
C VAL A 18 15.67 20.76 23.46
N VAL A 19 15.30 20.51 22.20
CA VAL A 19 13.99 20.88 21.69
C VAL A 19 13.08 19.75 22.15
N PHE A 20 12.40 19.96 23.28
CA PHE A 20 11.26 19.14 23.66
C PHE A 20 10.13 19.47 22.67
N SER A 21 10.06 18.78 21.54
CA SER A 21 8.77 18.62 20.86
C SER A 21 8.03 17.52 21.60
N THR A 22 6.90 17.82 22.21
CA THR A 22 6.05 16.85 22.88
C THR A 22 5.00 16.37 21.86
N GLN A 23 5.16 15.16 21.33
CA GLN A 23 3.98 14.34 21.10
C GLN A 23 3.45 14.04 22.49
N ALA A 24 2.23 14.44 22.72
CA ALA A 24 1.57 14.20 23.97
C ALA A 24 0.14 13.93 23.59
N ALA A 25 -0.35 12.78 24.05
CA ALA A 25 -1.75 12.43 24.04
C ALA A 25 -2.62 13.68 24.17
N VAL A 26 -3.68 13.76 23.36
CA VAL A 26 -4.61 14.89 23.48
C VAL A 26 -5.08 15.01 24.93
N ASP A 27 -5.05 16.22 25.50
CA ASP A 27 -5.56 16.47 26.86
C ASP A 27 -6.99 15.94 26.95
N LYS A 28 -7.22 15.02 27.88
CA LYS A 28 -8.49 14.32 28.07
C LYS A 28 -9.01 13.57 26.84
N GLY A 29 -8.12 13.23 25.93
CA GLY A 29 -8.42 12.57 24.67
C GLY A 29 -7.86 11.15 24.58
N ALA A 30 -8.39 10.40 23.63
CA ALA A 30 -7.90 9.11 23.20
C ALA A 30 -8.01 9.05 21.67
N LEU A 31 -6.90 8.74 21.00
CA LEU A 31 -6.82 8.51 19.56
C LEU A 31 -6.36 7.08 19.33
N LEU A 32 -7.21 6.28 18.70
CA LEU A 32 -6.95 4.88 18.37
C LEU A 32 -7.06 4.67 16.87
N LYS A 33 -6.11 3.92 16.29
CA LYS A 33 -6.12 3.52 14.88
C LYS A 33 -5.89 2.02 14.75
N GLY A 34 -6.56 1.41 13.79
CA GLY A 34 -6.48 -0.01 13.54
C GLY A 34 -6.82 -0.37 12.11
N ASN A 35 -6.14 -1.36 11.55
CA ASN A 35 -6.34 -1.83 10.17
C ASN A 35 -6.75 -3.31 10.11
N GLN A 36 -7.06 -3.92 11.25
CA GLN A 36 -7.53 -5.29 11.34
C GLN A 36 -8.66 -5.46 12.35
N THR A 37 -9.33 -6.60 12.26
CA THR A 37 -10.26 -7.06 13.31
C THR A 37 -9.51 -7.83 14.39
N VAL A 38 -10.16 -8.07 15.52
CA VAL A 38 -9.67 -8.97 16.59
C VAL A 38 -9.38 -10.41 16.13
N LYS A 39 -9.77 -10.78 14.89
CA LYS A 39 -9.44 -12.08 14.26
C LYS A 39 -8.04 -12.08 13.61
N GLY A 40 -7.28 -10.98 13.69
CA GLY A 40 -5.93 -10.86 13.11
C GLY A 40 -5.91 -10.75 11.59
N ASN A 41 -6.99 -10.25 10.98
CA ASN A 41 -7.07 -9.97 9.55
C ASN A 41 -7.95 -8.75 9.27
N ASN A 42 -7.76 -8.15 8.09
CA ASN A 42 -8.49 -6.97 7.64
C ASN A 42 -9.77 -7.29 6.85
N ASN A 43 -10.13 -8.56 6.64
CA ASN A 43 -11.34 -8.89 5.89
C ASN A 43 -12.58 -8.75 6.77
N LEU A 44 -13.46 -7.81 6.44
CA LEU A 44 -14.71 -7.55 7.16
C LEU A 44 -15.84 -8.49 6.73
N LYS A 45 -15.53 -9.66 6.13
CA LYS A 45 -16.52 -10.68 5.83
C LYS A 45 -17.21 -11.20 7.10
N GLY A 46 -18.52 -10.96 7.21
CA GLY A 46 -19.31 -11.25 8.41
C GLY A 46 -19.13 -10.26 9.56
N GLY A 47 -18.47 -9.12 9.32
CA GLY A 47 -18.17 -8.11 10.33
C GLY A 47 -17.12 -8.53 11.37
N GLY A 48 -16.85 -7.61 12.30
CA GLY A 48 -15.93 -7.83 13.40
C GLY A 48 -15.62 -6.56 14.20
N LEU A 49 -15.17 -6.77 15.43
CA LEU A 49 -14.62 -5.71 16.27
C LEU A 49 -13.25 -5.30 15.72
N ILE A 50 -13.02 -3.98 15.66
CA ILE A 50 -11.74 -3.40 15.29
C ILE A 50 -10.72 -3.68 16.40
N SER A 51 -9.52 -4.12 16.02
CA SER A 51 -8.35 -4.16 16.91
C SER A 51 -7.55 -2.88 16.67
N TRP A 52 -7.28 -2.12 17.73
CA TRP A 52 -6.51 -0.88 17.64
C TRP A 52 -5.01 -1.20 17.63
N ASN A 53 -4.53 -1.71 16.50
CA ASN A 53 -3.23 -2.36 16.37
C ASN A 53 -2.14 -1.49 15.71
N THR A 54 -2.50 -0.36 15.11
CA THR A 54 -1.54 0.46 14.36
C THR A 54 -1.05 1.66 15.15
N TYR A 55 -1.93 2.30 15.92
CA TYR A 55 -1.59 3.43 16.77
C TYR A 55 -2.57 3.56 17.93
N SER A 56 -2.08 3.93 19.10
CA SER A 56 -2.90 4.34 20.23
C SER A 56 -2.17 5.37 21.10
N SER A 57 -2.82 6.48 21.39
CA SER A 57 -2.38 7.43 22.41
C SER A 57 -3.58 7.89 23.22
N VAL A 58 -3.46 7.86 24.56
CA VAL A 58 -4.58 8.10 25.47
C VAL A 58 -4.14 8.88 26.70
N ASP A 59 -4.87 9.92 27.08
CA ASP A 59 -4.72 10.54 28.40
C ASP A 59 -5.02 9.49 29.48
N PRO A 60 -4.01 9.07 30.26
CA PRO A 60 -4.14 7.96 31.19
C PRO A 60 -4.97 8.32 32.44
N THR A 61 -5.29 9.60 32.65
CA THR A 61 -6.15 10.06 33.73
C THR A 61 -7.63 9.97 33.38
N ILE A 62 -7.95 9.83 32.09
CA ILE A 62 -9.31 9.74 31.54
C ILE A 62 -9.59 8.37 30.95
N PHE A 63 -8.59 7.70 30.39
CA PHE A 63 -8.77 6.46 29.65
C PHE A 63 -7.74 5.38 30.00
N SER A 64 -8.18 4.12 29.87
CA SER A 64 -7.29 2.96 29.87
C SER A 64 -7.45 2.19 28.56
N HIS A 65 -6.32 1.94 27.91
CA HIS A 65 -6.21 1.21 26.65
C HIS A 65 -4.79 0.62 26.53
N ASP A 66 -4.69 -0.50 25.82
CA ASP A 66 -3.46 -1.16 25.40
C ASP A 66 -3.53 -1.40 23.89
N LEU A 67 -2.42 -1.13 23.18
CA LEU A 67 -2.28 -1.45 21.76
C LEU A 67 -2.69 -2.91 21.48
N TYR A 68 -3.30 -3.14 20.32
CA TYR A 68 -3.95 -4.39 19.88
C TYR A 68 -5.28 -4.73 20.56
N SER A 69 -5.64 -4.07 21.67
CA SER A 69 -6.97 -4.25 22.25
C SER A 69 -8.06 -3.64 21.35
N GLU A 70 -9.25 -4.19 21.41
CA GLU A 70 -10.47 -3.61 20.84
C GLU A 70 -11.16 -2.59 21.77
N LYS A 71 -10.71 -2.51 23.04
CA LYS A 71 -11.39 -1.82 24.13
C LYS A 71 -10.74 -0.49 24.47
N LEU A 72 -11.57 0.53 24.66
CA LEU A 72 -11.21 1.77 25.34
C LEU A 72 -12.05 1.91 26.60
N THR A 73 -11.43 1.94 27.77
CA THR A 73 -12.13 2.04 29.06
C THR A 73 -12.12 3.47 29.56
N VAL A 74 -13.27 3.97 29.98
CA VAL A 74 -13.45 5.30 30.56
C VAL A 74 -13.14 5.28 32.06
N LEU A 75 -12.31 6.21 32.54
CA LEU A 75 -11.92 6.32 33.95
C LEU A 75 -12.65 7.43 34.70
N LYS A 76 -13.37 8.33 34.01
CA LYS A 76 -14.15 9.40 34.64
C LYS A 76 -15.54 9.51 34.02
N SER A 77 -16.58 9.62 34.85
CA SER A 77 -17.93 9.85 34.34
C SER A 77 -18.06 11.24 33.69
N GLY A 78 -18.82 11.36 32.60
CA GLY A 78 -19.04 12.64 31.94
C GLY A 78 -19.63 12.54 30.54
N HIS A 79 -19.61 13.66 29.82
CA HIS A 79 -19.92 13.68 28.38
C HIS A 79 -18.62 13.53 27.59
N TYR A 80 -18.69 12.75 26.53
CA TYR A 80 -17.57 12.47 25.64
C TYR A 80 -17.99 12.77 24.22
N PHE A 81 -17.16 13.57 23.53
CA PHE A 81 -17.21 13.67 22.09
C PHE A 81 -16.58 12.40 21.51
N VAL A 82 -17.24 11.79 20.54
CA VAL A 82 -16.80 10.56 19.89
C VAL A 82 -16.89 10.75 18.38
N SER A 83 -15.75 10.58 17.71
CA SER A 83 -15.64 10.57 16.25
C SER A 83 -15.06 9.26 15.79
N ALA A 84 -15.62 8.67 14.73
CA ALA A 84 -15.05 7.47 14.13
C ALA A 84 -15.12 7.50 12.60
N THR A 85 -14.08 6.96 11.98
CA THR A 85 -13.97 6.73 10.54
C THR A 85 -13.76 5.24 10.29
N LEU A 86 -14.48 4.68 9.32
CA LEU A 86 -14.37 3.28 8.89
C LEU A 86 -14.29 3.20 7.36
N PRO A 87 -13.11 3.44 6.77
CA PRO A 87 -12.88 3.26 5.35
C PRO A 87 -12.73 1.77 4.99
N ILE A 88 -13.28 1.40 3.83
CA ILE A 88 -13.28 0.04 3.31
C ILE A 88 -12.92 0.04 1.82
N GLU A 89 -12.39 -1.10 1.39
CA GLU A 89 -12.14 -1.43 -0.01
C GLU A 89 -12.79 -2.79 -0.34
N SER A 90 -13.31 -2.96 -1.54
CA SER A 90 -13.99 -4.17 -2.00
C SER A 90 -13.26 -4.81 -3.17
N ALA A 91 -13.28 -6.14 -3.28
CA ALA A 91 -12.64 -6.90 -4.37
C ALA A 91 -13.49 -6.93 -5.66
N VAL A 92 -12.84 -6.81 -6.83
CA VAL A 92 -13.48 -6.59 -8.14
C VAL A 92 -14.75 -7.43 -8.37
N GLY A 93 -15.85 -6.76 -8.76
CA GLY A 93 -17.14 -7.40 -9.03
C GLY A 93 -18.04 -7.63 -7.81
N GLN A 94 -17.61 -7.23 -6.61
CA GLN A 94 -18.37 -7.42 -5.37
C GLN A 94 -18.93 -6.12 -4.79
N ARG A 95 -20.23 -6.09 -4.48
CA ARG A 95 -20.85 -4.95 -3.78
C ARG A 95 -20.74 -5.09 -2.28
N ALA A 96 -20.26 -4.07 -1.59
CA ALA A 96 -20.11 -4.09 -0.14
C ALA A 96 -20.58 -2.79 0.49
N THR A 97 -21.24 -2.90 1.63
CA THR A 97 -21.58 -1.79 2.52
C THR A 97 -21.31 -2.21 3.96
N GLN A 98 -20.71 -1.31 4.73
CA GLN A 98 -20.30 -1.54 6.11
C GLN A 98 -20.84 -0.46 7.04
N ARG A 99 -21.29 -0.87 8.21
CA ARG A 99 -21.69 0.01 9.31
C ARG A 99 -20.53 0.11 10.29
N ALA A 100 -20.15 1.33 10.65
CA ALA A 100 -19.40 1.58 11.88
C ALA A 100 -20.40 1.70 13.03
N LEU A 101 -20.31 0.88 14.07
CA LEU A 101 -21.22 0.90 15.23
C LEU A 101 -20.43 0.96 16.53
N LEU A 102 -20.57 2.05 17.27
CA LEU A 102 -20.04 2.12 18.63
C LEU A 102 -20.89 1.28 19.59
N LYS A 103 -20.24 0.40 20.34
CA LYS A 103 -20.84 -0.32 21.46
C LYS A 103 -20.29 0.20 22.78
N VAL A 104 -21.17 0.34 23.76
CA VAL A 104 -20.82 0.63 25.15
C VAL A 104 -21.17 -0.61 25.97
N ASN A 105 -20.18 -1.17 26.66
CA ASN A 105 -20.32 -2.39 27.49
C ASN A 105 -20.88 -3.60 26.73
N GLY A 106 -20.50 -3.75 25.45
CA GLY A 106 -20.94 -4.87 24.61
C GLY A 106 -22.43 -4.88 24.23
N ASN A 107 -23.20 -3.83 24.58
CA ASN A 107 -24.60 -3.70 24.22
C ASN A 107 -24.82 -3.68 22.68
N ALA A 108 -26.08 -3.79 22.24
CA ALA A 108 -26.50 -3.85 20.81
C ALA A 108 -26.17 -2.59 19.95
N GLY A 109 -25.25 -1.75 20.42
CA GLY A 109 -24.84 -0.51 19.80
C GLY A 109 -25.60 0.69 20.35
N HIS A 110 -24.91 1.82 20.45
CA HIS A 110 -25.50 3.06 20.92
C HIS A 110 -26.61 3.54 19.95
N GLN A 111 -27.53 4.37 20.45
CA GLN A 111 -28.74 4.78 19.72
C GLN A 111 -28.45 5.66 18.49
N TYR A 112 -27.33 6.38 18.48
CA TYR A 112 -27.00 7.36 17.43
C TYR A 112 -25.50 7.41 17.11
N ALA A 113 -24.66 6.57 17.73
CA ALA A 113 -23.22 6.52 17.44
C ALA A 113 -22.93 5.42 16.41
N LEU A 114 -23.37 5.66 15.18
CA LEU A 114 -23.18 4.77 14.06
C LEU A 114 -23.14 5.52 12.73
N GLY A 115 -22.37 4.99 11.78
CA GLY A 115 -22.21 5.48 10.42
C GLY A 115 -22.45 4.37 9.40
N GLN A 116 -23.11 4.69 8.30
CA GLN A 116 -23.61 3.75 7.27
C GLN A 116 -23.59 4.37 5.87
N SER A 117 -22.76 5.38 5.65
CA SER A 117 -22.59 6.05 4.35
C SER A 117 -21.76 5.24 3.35
N SER A 118 -21.08 4.16 3.78
CA SER A 118 -20.23 3.40 2.87
C SER A 118 -21.02 2.67 1.77
N TYR A 119 -20.59 2.84 0.51
CA TYR A 119 -21.12 2.10 -0.62
C TYR A 119 -20.06 1.83 -1.69
N ALA A 120 -19.44 0.64 -1.61
CA ALA A 120 -18.54 0.14 -2.64
C ALA A 120 -19.32 -0.68 -3.68
N ARG A 121 -19.44 -0.16 -4.91
CA ARG A 121 -20.23 -0.80 -5.98
C ARG A 121 -19.44 -1.88 -6.73
N ASN A 122 -18.16 -1.64 -6.84
CA ASN A 122 -17.15 -2.44 -7.51
C ASN A 122 -17.41 -2.76 -8.98
N SER A 123 -17.70 -1.69 -9.72
CA SER A 123 -17.72 -1.68 -11.18
C SER A 123 -17.62 -0.23 -11.62
N SER A 124 -16.93 0.02 -12.74
CA SER A 124 -16.56 1.38 -13.18
C SER A 124 -15.62 2.10 -12.19
N GLY A 125 -14.65 1.39 -11.60
CA GLY A 125 -13.64 1.98 -10.69
C GLY A 125 -14.04 2.04 -9.21
N ALA A 126 -15.34 2.19 -8.89
CA ALA A 126 -15.81 2.43 -7.51
C ALA A 126 -15.69 1.23 -6.55
N THR A 127 -14.47 0.95 -6.08
CA THR A 127 -14.05 -0.11 -5.17
C THR A 127 -14.15 0.22 -3.69
N GLU A 128 -14.29 1.48 -3.33
CA GLU A 128 -14.17 1.96 -1.95
C GLU A 128 -15.46 2.53 -1.39
N GLY A 129 -15.49 2.67 -0.07
CA GLY A 129 -16.53 3.38 0.65
C GLY A 129 -16.07 3.69 2.07
N SER A 130 -16.75 4.61 2.75
CA SER A 130 -16.43 4.93 4.14
C SER A 130 -17.67 5.29 4.94
N SER A 131 -17.64 4.92 6.22
CA SER A 131 -18.69 5.19 7.19
C SER A 131 -18.15 6.06 8.32
N HIS A 132 -18.89 7.12 8.66
CA HIS A 132 -18.45 8.14 9.62
C HIS A 132 -19.54 8.42 10.66
N PHE A 133 -19.17 8.84 11.87
CA PHE A 133 -20.11 9.47 12.80
C PHE A 133 -19.38 10.36 13.81
N ASN A 134 -20.03 11.46 14.21
CA ASN A 134 -19.51 12.44 15.16
C ASN A 134 -20.62 12.79 16.17
N VAL A 135 -20.43 12.45 17.45
CA VAL A 135 -21.52 12.47 18.43
C VAL A 135 -21.06 12.84 19.84
N LEU A 136 -22.00 13.34 20.67
CA LEU A 136 -21.79 13.52 22.12
C LEU A 136 -22.57 12.47 22.92
N ILE A 137 -21.88 11.74 23.80
CA ILE A 137 -22.43 10.63 24.59
C ILE A 137 -22.12 10.82 26.07
N TRP A 138 -23.06 10.50 26.95
CA TRP A 138 -22.77 10.35 28.38
C TRP A 138 -22.18 8.96 28.64
N LEU A 139 -21.01 8.90 29.27
CA LEU A 139 -20.35 7.67 29.70
C LEU A 139 -20.12 7.70 31.21
N LYS A 140 -20.24 6.54 31.84
CA LYS A 140 -19.91 6.31 33.24
C LYS A 140 -18.46 5.85 33.35
N GLU A 141 -17.85 6.12 34.49
CA GLU A 141 -16.60 5.47 34.87
C GLU A 141 -16.76 3.94 34.82
N GLY A 142 -15.78 3.28 34.21
CA GLY A 142 -15.79 1.85 33.92
C GLY A 142 -16.49 1.45 32.62
N ASP A 143 -17.16 2.37 31.91
CA ASP A 143 -17.75 2.05 30.61
C ASP A 143 -16.65 1.70 29.60
N VAL A 144 -16.88 0.65 28.81
CA VAL A 144 -15.97 0.15 27.79
C VAL A 144 -16.54 0.41 26.40
N LEU A 145 -15.80 1.14 25.59
CA LEU A 145 -16.10 1.41 24.19
C LEU A 145 -15.42 0.40 23.28
N THR A 146 -16.16 -0.12 22.29
CA THR A 146 -15.63 -0.88 21.16
C THR A 146 -16.27 -0.40 19.87
N LEU A 147 -15.54 -0.48 18.75
CA LEU A 147 -16.08 -0.20 17.41
C LEU A 147 -16.31 -1.52 16.67
N ASP A 148 -17.53 -1.73 16.22
CA ASP A 148 -17.95 -2.93 15.46
C ASP A 148 -18.20 -2.54 14.00
N ALA A 149 -17.48 -3.19 13.08
CA ALA A 149 -17.76 -3.14 11.66
C ALA A 149 -18.82 -4.20 11.34
N GLN A 150 -20.03 -3.78 10.95
CA GLN A 150 -21.15 -4.68 10.67
C GLN A 150 -21.59 -4.63 9.22
N ASP A 151 -21.89 -5.80 8.68
CA ASP A 151 -22.48 -5.91 7.35
C ASP A 151 -23.86 -5.26 7.29
N ILE A 152 -24.05 -4.41 6.28
CA ILE A 152 -25.38 -3.89 5.95
C ILE A 152 -25.96 -4.69 4.79
N ALA A 153 -25.21 -4.82 3.69
CA ALA A 153 -25.59 -5.57 2.49
C ALA A 153 -24.37 -6.18 1.81
N GLY A 154 -24.61 -7.21 0.99
CA GLY A 154 -23.52 -7.93 0.30
C GLY A 154 -22.65 -8.77 1.23
N ASN A 155 -23.23 -9.27 2.34
CA ASN A 155 -22.55 -10.03 3.39
C ASN A 155 -21.70 -11.22 2.91
N ALA A 156 -22.02 -11.84 1.77
CA ALA A 156 -21.24 -12.93 1.17
C ALA A 156 -19.87 -12.50 0.60
N ASN A 157 -19.67 -11.21 0.34
CA ASN A 157 -18.52 -10.68 -0.39
C ASN A 157 -17.31 -10.42 0.53
N ASN A 158 -16.10 -10.43 -0.01
CA ASN A 158 -14.94 -9.91 0.69
C ASN A 158 -14.93 -8.38 0.63
N ARG A 159 -14.44 -7.76 1.69
CA ARG A 159 -14.12 -6.34 1.77
C ARG A 159 -13.04 -6.16 2.82
N PHE A 160 -12.12 -5.27 2.57
CA PHE A 160 -10.93 -5.08 3.35
C PHE A 160 -11.02 -3.75 4.09
N LEU A 161 -10.75 -3.81 5.38
CA LEU A 161 -10.60 -2.66 6.25
C LEU A 161 -9.31 -1.93 5.85
N ARG A 162 -9.44 -0.62 5.58
CA ARG A 162 -8.30 0.32 5.57
C ARG A 162 -8.06 0.77 7.02
N THR A 163 -7.37 1.88 7.27
CA THR A 163 -7.18 2.32 8.67
C THR A 163 -8.46 2.93 9.24
N ALA A 164 -9.12 2.23 10.16
CA ALA A 164 -10.16 2.83 11.00
C ALA A 164 -9.54 3.75 12.06
N SER A 165 -10.25 4.81 12.41
CA SER A 165 -9.88 5.71 13.50
C SER A 165 -11.03 5.89 14.49
N LEU A 166 -10.70 6.01 15.77
CA LEU A 166 -11.62 6.41 16.84
C LEU A 166 -10.94 7.50 17.66
N PHE A 167 -11.55 8.69 17.69
CA PHE A 167 -11.17 9.77 18.59
C PHE A 167 -12.25 9.97 19.64
N VAL A 168 -11.84 10.03 20.91
CA VAL A 168 -12.74 10.22 22.06
C VAL A 168 -12.17 11.31 22.95
N GLU A 169 -12.95 12.34 23.26
CA GLU A 169 -12.53 13.46 24.10
C GLU A 169 -13.53 13.70 25.22
N LYS A 170 -13.07 13.80 26.48
CA LYS A 170 -13.94 14.19 27.58
C LYS A 170 -14.26 15.68 27.48
N VAL A 171 -15.54 15.99 27.30
CA VAL A 171 -16.02 17.37 27.21
C VAL A 171 -16.30 17.92 28.61
N GLU A 172 -15.42 18.80 29.07
CA GLU A 172 -15.51 19.46 30.38
C GLU A 172 -16.82 20.25 30.58
N GLY A 173 -17.25 20.37 31.83
CA GLY A 173 -18.56 20.94 32.18
C GLY A 173 -18.72 22.42 31.80
N ASN A 174 -17.61 23.16 31.78
CA ASN A 174 -17.55 24.57 31.42
C ASN A 174 -17.57 24.84 29.90
N ARG A 175 -17.34 23.83 29.05
CA ARG A 175 -17.44 23.99 27.58
C ARG A 175 -18.89 24.26 27.17
N ASN A 176 -19.08 25.27 26.33
CA ASN A 176 -20.39 25.71 25.85
C ASN A 176 -20.90 24.78 24.75
N VAL A 177 -21.40 23.62 25.15
CA VAL A 177 -21.93 22.61 24.22
C VAL A 177 -23.43 22.38 24.36
N PHE A 178 -24.04 21.93 23.28
CA PHE A 178 -25.40 21.45 23.18
C PHE A 178 -25.41 20.08 22.52
N ASN A 179 -26.29 19.19 23.00
CA ASN A 179 -26.63 18.01 22.21
C ASN A 179 -28.09 17.62 22.37
N ALA A 180 -28.68 17.12 21.30
CA ALA A 180 -30.05 16.66 21.26
C ALA A 180 -30.22 15.44 20.36
N LYS A 181 -31.39 14.81 20.46
CA LYS A 181 -31.79 13.67 19.63
C LYS A 181 -33.13 13.93 18.96
N ALA A 182 -33.34 13.37 17.78
CA ALA A 182 -34.61 13.42 17.06
C ALA A 182 -34.96 12.05 16.46
N THR A 183 -36.25 11.81 16.19
CA THR A 183 -36.73 10.59 15.50
C THR A 183 -37.60 10.90 14.28
N LYS A 184 -37.99 12.17 14.11
CA LYS A 184 -38.97 12.60 13.13
C LYS A 184 -38.82 14.10 12.84
N ILE A 185 -39.40 14.54 11.72
CA ILE A 185 -39.60 15.95 11.40
C ILE A 185 -40.98 16.43 11.87
N GLU A 186 -41.24 17.72 11.74
CA GLU A 186 -42.51 18.36 12.13
C GLU A 186 -43.73 17.73 11.45
N SER A 187 -43.64 17.44 10.14
CA SER A 187 -44.71 16.79 9.36
C SER A 187 -44.89 15.28 9.62
N GLY A 188 -43.93 14.60 10.26
CA GLY A 188 -44.04 13.19 10.63
C GLY A 188 -42.74 12.38 10.56
N ASP A 189 -42.86 11.05 10.53
CA ASP A 189 -41.70 10.14 10.59
C ASP A 189 -40.91 10.05 9.27
N ASN A 190 -41.47 10.49 8.15
CA ASN A 190 -40.81 10.38 6.85
C ASN A 190 -39.85 11.55 6.67
N LEU A 191 -38.54 11.26 6.50
CA LEU A 191 -37.51 12.26 6.25
C LEU A 191 -37.32 12.54 4.75
N ASN A 192 -37.84 11.68 3.89
CA ASN A 192 -37.73 11.78 2.43
C ASN A 192 -38.98 12.48 1.87
N VAL A 193 -39.06 13.79 2.09
CA VAL A 193 -40.21 14.65 1.74
C VAL A 193 -39.86 15.61 0.60
N SER A 194 -40.86 15.91 -0.23
CA SER A 194 -40.73 16.86 -1.35
C SER A 194 -40.26 18.23 -0.85
N ASP A 195 -39.55 18.98 -1.69
CA ASP A 195 -39.17 20.36 -1.35
C ASP A 195 -40.37 21.32 -1.23
N GLU A 196 -41.54 20.89 -1.74
CA GLU A 196 -42.81 21.61 -1.61
C GLU A 196 -43.56 21.34 -0.29
N GLU A 197 -43.13 20.36 0.52
CA GLU A 197 -43.76 20.05 1.80
C GLU A 197 -43.36 21.10 2.85
N GLU A 198 -44.31 21.59 3.66
CA GLU A 198 -44.01 22.44 4.82
C GLU A 198 -43.49 21.59 6.01
N ASP A 199 -43.02 22.21 7.09
CA ASP A 199 -42.72 21.50 8.35
C ASP A 199 -41.68 20.37 8.21
N ARG A 200 -40.54 20.70 7.58
CA ARG A 200 -39.47 19.75 7.23
C ARG A 200 -38.35 19.64 8.26
N ASN A 201 -38.44 20.34 9.39
CA ASN A 201 -37.37 20.40 10.37
C ASN A 201 -37.41 19.24 11.36
N LEU A 202 -36.25 18.73 11.76
CA LEU A 202 -36.12 17.71 12.81
C LEU A 202 -36.57 18.25 14.16
N ILE A 203 -37.40 17.50 14.87
CA ILE A 203 -37.84 17.86 16.22
C ILE A 203 -36.85 17.30 17.25
N TRP A 204 -36.10 18.20 17.89
CA TRP A 204 -35.03 17.87 18.83
C TRP A 204 -35.53 17.70 20.26
N THR A 205 -34.94 16.76 21.00
CA THR A 205 -35.06 16.61 22.45
C THR A 205 -33.69 16.74 23.11
N GLY A 206 -33.46 17.88 23.78
CA GLY A 206 -32.17 18.21 24.40
C GLY A 206 -31.72 17.20 25.46
N GLN A 207 -30.41 16.95 25.52
CA GLN A 207 -29.76 16.07 26.50
C GLN A 207 -28.84 16.88 27.42
N ARG A 208 -27.86 17.60 26.84
CA ARG A 208 -27.03 18.63 27.48
C ARG A 208 -27.31 19.99 26.85
N ILE A 209 -27.50 20.99 27.69
CA ILE A 209 -27.79 22.36 27.28
C ILE A 209 -27.02 23.29 28.21
N ASN A 210 -25.99 23.95 27.69
CA ASN A 210 -25.23 24.97 28.41
C ASN A 210 -25.83 26.36 28.18
N LYS A 211 -25.33 27.37 28.90
CA LYS A 211 -25.87 28.73 28.93
C LYS A 211 -25.96 29.43 27.57
N ALA A 212 -25.08 29.08 26.63
CA ALA A 212 -25.02 29.62 25.26
C ALA A 212 -26.23 29.25 24.38
N PHE A 213 -27.14 28.38 24.84
CA PHE A 213 -28.27 27.89 24.04
C PHE A 213 -29.62 28.19 24.72
N GLY A 214 -30.63 28.56 23.93
CA GLY A 214 -31.98 28.95 24.40
C GLY A 214 -32.98 27.79 24.58
N PHE A 215 -32.55 26.55 24.40
CA PHE A 215 -33.43 25.38 24.33
C PHE A 215 -33.97 24.92 25.70
N VAL A 216 -35.22 24.45 25.77
CA VAL A 216 -35.85 23.91 26.99
C VAL A 216 -35.93 22.39 26.93
N LYS A 217 -35.17 21.69 27.80
CA LYS A 217 -35.00 20.23 27.80
C LYS A 217 -36.31 19.41 27.80
N ALA A 218 -37.39 19.93 28.39
CA ALA A 218 -38.64 19.20 28.58
C ALA A 218 -39.62 19.27 27.39
N THR A 219 -39.39 20.16 26.42
CA THR A 219 -40.31 20.37 25.29
C THR A 219 -39.54 20.20 23.99
N PRO A 220 -39.83 19.14 23.21
CA PRO A 220 -39.20 18.97 21.91
C PRO A 220 -39.52 20.14 20.98
N ALA A 221 -38.53 20.60 20.20
CA ALA A 221 -38.67 21.74 19.30
C ALA A 221 -37.73 21.61 18.09
N ALA A 222 -38.12 22.22 16.97
CA ALA A 222 -37.31 22.24 15.75
C ALA A 222 -36.13 23.22 15.79
N GLY A 223 -36.32 24.37 16.44
CA GLY A 223 -35.32 25.42 16.52
C GLY A 223 -34.42 25.36 17.76
N ILE A 224 -33.14 25.67 17.57
CA ILE A 224 -32.13 25.79 18.63
C ILE A 224 -31.57 27.22 18.61
N THR A 225 -32.00 28.06 19.55
CA THR A 225 -31.49 29.43 19.66
C THR A 225 -30.03 29.45 20.10
N LEU A 226 -29.18 30.05 19.28
CA LEU A 226 -27.78 30.38 19.55
C LEU A 226 -27.72 31.76 20.20
N LYS A 227 -27.45 31.84 21.51
CA LYS A 227 -27.63 33.09 22.26
C LYS A 227 -26.53 34.11 22.06
N ASP A 228 -25.38 33.70 21.56
CA ASP A 228 -24.23 34.58 21.39
C ASP A 228 -23.84 34.60 19.91
N ALA A 229 -23.26 35.69 19.44
CA ALA A 229 -22.57 35.68 18.15
C ALA A 229 -21.27 34.85 18.21
N GLY A 230 -20.82 34.36 17.06
CA GLY A 230 -19.51 33.71 16.89
C GLY A 230 -19.55 32.43 16.07
N ASN A 231 -18.44 31.69 16.12
CA ASN A 231 -18.28 30.43 15.40
C ASN A 231 -18.84 29.24 16.21
N TYR A 232 -19.57 28.37 15.54
CA TYR A 232 -20.18 27.19 16.11
C TYR A 232 -19.77 25.94 15.33
N LEU A 233 -19.14 25.00 16.00
CA LEU A 233 -18.92 23.66 15.46
C LEU A 233 -20.23 22.88 15.52
N VAL A 234 -20.68 22.35 14.39
CA VAL A 234 -21.97 21.64 14.27
C VAL A 234 -21.74 20.27 13.64
N TYR A 235 -22.20 19.24 14.34
CA TYR A 235 -22.23 17.86 13.86
C TYR A 235 -23.66 17.32 13.87
N VAL A 236 -24.14 16.84 12.72
CA VAL A 236 -25.43 16.19 12.57
C VAL A 236 -25.21 14.75 12.10
N ASN A 237 -25.85 13.78 12.75
CA ASN A 237 -25.81 12.37 12.36
C ASN A 237 -27.22 11.78 12.32
N ILE A 238 -27.65 11.22 11.18
CA ILE A 238 -28.99 10.68 10.99
C ILE A 238 -28.90 9.25 10.43
N PRO A 239 -29.11 8.21 11.26
CA PRO A 239 -29.28 6.84 10.78
C PRO A 239 -30.59 6.69 10.00
N LEU A 240 -30.54 6.25 8.74
CA LEU A 240 -31.70 6.12 7.85
C LEU A 240 -32.09 4.66 7.61
N GLU A 241 -33.39 4.39 7.55
CA GLU A 241 -33.98 3.09 7.15
C GLU A 241 -35.12 3.31 6.16
N GLY A 242 -35.11 2.60 5.04
CA GLY A 242 -36.17 2.67 4.04
C GLY A 242 -36.12 1.53 3.04
N SER A 243 -37.28 1.15 2.51
CA SER A 243 -37.40 0.20 1.38
C SER A 243 -37.71 0.96 0.08
N VAL A 244 -36.98 2.04 -0.17
CA VAL A 244 -37.12 2.89 -1.36
C VAL A 244 -36.00 2.57 -2.35
N GLY A 245 -36.36 2.12 -3.55
CA GLY A 245 -35.40 1.81 -4.59
C GLY A 245 -34.70 3.07 -5.09
N ARG A 246 -33.40 3.19 -4.82
CA ARG A 246 -32.57 4.33 -5.23
C ARG A 246 -33.03 5.64 -4.56
N GLY A 247 -33.49 5.54 -3.32
CA GLY A 247 -33.82 6.71 -2.50
C GLY A 247 -32.57 7.38 -1.95
N SER A 248 -32.65 8.67 -1.68
CA SER A 248 -31.63 9.45 -0.98
C SER A 248 -32.31 10.62 -0.28
N VAL A 249 -31.87 10.88 0.95
CA VAL A 249 -32.36 11.97 1.79
C VAL A 249 -31.27 13.03 1.88
N GLY A 250 -31.64 14.29 1.73
CA GLY A 250 -30.75 15.42 2.02
C GLY A 250 -30.98 15.93 3.43
N LEU A 251 -29.95 16.54 4.01
CA LEU A 251 -30.07 17.41 5.18
C LEU A 251 -29.49 18.79 4.82
N ALA A 252 -30.03 19.84 5.42
CA ALA A 252 -29.44 21.18 5.41
C ALA A 252 -29.54 21.81 6.81
N VAL A 253 -28.49 22.52 7.21
CA VAL A 253 -28.49 23.35 8.42
C VAL A 253 -28.82 24.77 8.03
N SER A 254 -29.79 25.36 8.73
CA SER A 254 -30.22 26.74 8.49
C SER A 254 -30.15 27.60 9.74
N LEU A 255 -29.98 28.91 9.55
CA LEU A 255 -30.10 29.95 10.57
C LEU A 255 -31.25 30.88 10.18
N ASP A 256 -32.27 30.99 11.04
CA ASP A 256 -33.47 31.80 10.79
C ASP A 256 -34.15 31.52 9.43
N ASP A 257 -34.21 30.24 9.07
CA ASP A 257 -34.79 29.71 7.81
C ASP A 257 -33.95 29.94 6.53
N GLU A 258 -32.74 30.50 6.66
CA GLU A 258 -31.76 30.55 5.56
C GLU A 258 -30.73 29.42 5.69
N ILE A 259 -30.57 28.61 4.64
CA ILE A 259 -29.56 27.54 4.60
C ILE A 259 -28.18 28.17 4.67
N VAL A 260 -27.33 27.67 5.58
CA VAL A 260 -25.94 28.07 5.66
C VAL A 260 -25.18 27.45 4.48
N GLU A 261 -24.45 28.27 3.72
CA GLU A 261 -23.62 27.83 2.60
C GLU A 261 -22.65 26.72 3.03
N GLY A 262 -22.57 25.63 2.26
CA GLY A 262 -21.72 24.47 2.56
C GLY A 262 -22.23 23.55 3.66
N ALA A 263 -23.41 23.85 4.23
CA ALA A 263 -23.97 23.14 5.37
C ALA A 263 -25.01 22.07 5.01
N ARG A 264 -24.88 21.42 3.85
CA ARG A 264 -25.71 20.28 3.45
C ARG A 264 -24.99 18.93 3.60
N GLY A 265 -25.79 17.87 3.60
CA GLY A 265 -25.34 16.48 3.62
C GLY A 265 -26.26 15.57 2.80
N GLN A 266 -25.67 14.67 2.03
CA GLN A 266 -26.31 13.93 0.93
C GLN A 266 -25.71 12.51 0.69
N GLN A 267 -25.03 11.91 1.67
CA GLN A 267 -24.38 10.59 1.56
C GLN A 267 -25.39 9.41 1.58
N GLY A 268 -26.69 9.69 1.67
CA GLY A 268 -27.76 8.81 2.15
C GLY A 268 -28.31 7.78 1.17
N TYR A 269 -27.49 7.27 0.24
CA TYR A 269 -27.96 6.40 -0.85
C TYR A 269 -28.53 5.06 -0.34
N ILE A 270 -29.81 4.78 -0.67
CA ILE A 270 -30.47 3.49 -0.42
C ILE A 270 -30.79 2.81 -1.75
N ARG A 271 -30.15 1.65 -1.99
CA ARG A 271 -30.40 0.87 -3.20
C ARG A 271 -31.71 0.08 -3.17
N ASN A 272 -32.13 -0.39 -1.99
CA ASN A 272 -33.23 -1.34 -1.77
C ASN A 272 -33.12 -2.63 -2.61
N SER A 273 -31.93 -3.23 -2.60
CA SER A 273 -31.65 -4.53 -3.22
C SER A 273 -30.58 -5.24 -2.42
N ASN A 274 -30.62 -6.59 -2.38
CA ASN A 274 -29.72 -7.43 -1.58
C ASN A 274 -29.66 -7.03 -0.10
N GLY A 275 -30.79 -6.59 0.46
CA GLY A 275 -30.89 -6.15 1.85
C GLY A 275 -30.41 -4.73 2.15
N HIS A 276 -29.93 -3.97 1.14
CA HIS A 276 -29.46 -2.59 1.34
C HIS A 276 -30.64 -1.63 1.58
N LYS A 277 -31.07 -1.54 2.84
CA LYS A 277 -32.19 -0.72 3.32
C LYS A 277 -31.78 0.33 4.36
N PHE A 278 -30.50 0.34 4.73
CA PHE A 278 -29.96 1.20 5.76
C PHE A 278 -28.86 2.06 5.18
N SER A 279 -28.84 3.33 5.57
CA SER A 279 -27.81 4.31 5.23
C SER A 279 -27.68 5.30 6.39
N SER A 280 -26.88 6.35 6.23
CA SER A 280 -26.86 7.50 7.12
C SER A 280 -26.47 8.75 6.36
N ILE A 281 -26.88 9.90 6.89
CA ILE A 281 -26.48 11.22 6.39
C ILE A 281 -25.85 12.04 7.51
N HIS A 282 -24.86 12.84 7.14
CA HIS A 282 -23.96 13.52 8.05
C HIS A 282 -23.69 14.95 7.57
N PHE A 283 -23.51 15.85 8.53
CA PHE A 283 -22.88 17.14 8.31
C PHE A 283 -21.86 17.38 9.41
N SER A 284 -20.69 17.89 9.04
CA SER A 284 -19.68 18.32 10.00
C SER A 284 -19.00 19.60 9.52
N GLY A 285 -19.19 20.71 10.21
CA GLY A 285 -18.60 21.99 9.81
C GLY A 285 -18.62 23.03 10.92
N VAL A 286 -17.93 24.14 10.66
CA VAL A 286 -18.02 25.36 11.46
C VAL A 286 -18.95 26.32 10.74
N ILE A 287 -19.93 26.87 11.45
CA ILE A 287 -20.83 27.90 10.94
C ILE A 287 -20.65 29.18 11.77
N ASN A 288 -20.88 30.33 11.16
CA ASN A 288 -20.92 31.61 11.88
C ASN A 288 -22.38 32.00 12.14
N ALA A 289 -22.67 32.44 13.37
CA ALA A 289 -24.00 32.91 13.73
C ALA A 289 -23.94 34.27 14.45
N THR A 290 -25.00 35.05 14.30
CA THR A 290 -25.25 36.28 15.06
C THR A 290 -26.08 35.99 16.31
N GLU A 291 -26.09 36.95 17.24
CA GLU A 291 -26.78 36.79 18.54
C GLU A 291 -28.28 36.55 18.35
N GLY A 292 -28.77 35.43 18.90
CA GLY A 292 -30.18 35.09 18.95
C GLY A 292 -30.70 34.28 17.76
N GLN A 293 -29.87 34.02 16.73
CA GLN A 293 -30.31 33.23 15.58
C GLN A 293 -30.74 31.82 15.97
N VAL A 294 -31.70 31.29 15.22
CA VAL A 294 -32.28 29.97 15.47
C VAL A 294 -31.74 28.98 14.44
N LEU A 295 -30.93 28.03 14.93
CA LEU A 295 -30.48 26.91 14.12
C LEU A 295 -31.61 25.88 13.94
N LYS A 296 -31.85 25.47 12.71
CA LYS A 296 -32.75 24.35 12.35
C LYS A 296 -32.00 23.34 11.48
N VAL A 297 -32.56 22.13 11.39
CA VAL A 297 -32.06 21.08 10.50
C VAL A 297 -33.24 20.53 9.72
N GLU A 298 -33.26 20.76 8.42
CA GLU A 298 -34.30 20.30 7.50
C GLU A 298 -33.86 19.04 6.76
N THR A 299 -34.84 18.25 6.29
CA THR A 299 -34.58 17.09 5.43
C THR A 299 -35.32 17.18 4.10
N SER A 300 -34.73 16.63 3.03
CA SER A 300 -35.26 16.69 1.66
C SER A 300 -35.23 15.34 0.96
N GLN A 301 -36.09 15.17 -0.04
CA GLN A 301 -36.02 14.07 -1.01
C GLN A 301 -35.08 14.46 -2.16
N LEU A 302 -33.91 13.82 -2.24
CA LEU A 302 -32.93 14.09 -3.31
C LEU A 302 -33.04 13.14 -4.51
N ALA A 303 -33.72 12.00 -4.34
CA ALA A 303 -33.85 11.00 -5.40
C ALA A 303 -35.26 10.41 -5.41
N ALA A 304 -35.38 9.08 -5.46
CA ALA A 304 -36.69 8.42 -5.55
C ALA A 304 -37.57 8.73 -4.33
N ALA A 305 -38.85 9.05 -4.62
CA ALA A 305 -39.88 9.26 -3.61
C ALA A 305 -40.23 7.96 -2.86
N GLY A 306 -40.72 8.13 -1.63
CA GLY A 306 -41.16 7.04 -0.76
C GLY A 306 -40.72 7.26 0.68
N THR A 307 -41.08 6.33 1.56
CA THR A 307 -40.84 6.49 3.00
C THR A 307 -39.43 6.04 3.41
N ILE A 308 -38.63 6.99 3.92
CA ILE A 308 -37.36 6.74 4.60
C ILE A 308 -37.44 7.42 5.96
N LYS A 309 -37.10 6.70 7.02
CA LYS A 309 -37.25 7.14 8.42
C LYS A 309 -35.92 7.08 9.15
N VAL A 310 -35.89 7.63 10.36
CA VAL A 310 -34.88 7.22 11.34
C VAL A 310 -35.03 5.72 11.64
N GLN A 311 -33.91 4.98 11.71
CA GLN A 311 -33.94 3.52 11.92
C GLN A 311 -34.65 3.14 13.23
N ASN A 312 -35.33 2.00 13.22
CA ASN A 312 -36.03 1.53 14.42
C ASN A 312 -35.06 1.32 15.61
N GLY A 313 -35.39 1.88 16.77
CA GLY A 313 -34.55 1.83 17.97
C GLY A 313 -33.30 2.73 17.92
N LYS A 314 -33.16 3.57 16.88
CA LYS A 314 -32.11 4.57 16.73
C LYS A 314 -32.69 5.99 16.79
N THR A 315 -31.81 6.98 16.87
CA THR A 315 -32.18 8.40 16.85
C THR A 315 -31.21 9.17 15.95
N ALA A 316 -31.67 10.24 15.31
CA ALA A 316 -30.77 11.30 14.85
C ALA A 316 -30.12 11.99 16.06
N SER A 317 -28.95 12.59 15.86
CA SER A 317 -28.27 13.39 16.88
C SER A 317 -27.68 14.66 16.29
N ILE A 318 -27.68 15.71 17.10
CA ILE A 318 -26.94 16.94 16.86
C ILE A 318 -26.00 17.23 18.03
N PHE A 319 -24.79 17.64 17.74
CA PHE A 319 -23.83 18.22 18.67
C PHE A 319 -23.44 19.61 18.17
N ILE A 320 -23.48 20.59 19.07
CA ILE A 320 -23.07 21.96 18.78
C ILE A 320 -22.10 22.40 19.86
N GLU A 321 -21.00 23.03 19.48
CA GLU A 321 -20.10 23.71 20.39
C GLU A 321 -19.88 25.14 19.94
N LYS A 322 -20.11 26.10 20.84
CA LYS A 322 -19.64 27.47 20.63
C LYS A 322 -18.12 27.47 20.79
N LEU A 323 -17.41 27.77 19.71
CA LEU A 323 -15.96 27.85 19.70
C LEU A 323 -15.50 29.15 20.37
N ALA A 324 -14.30 29.09 20.94
CA ALA A 324 -13.57 30.30 21.29
C ALA A 324 -12.91 30.86 20.03
N ASP A 325 -12.53 32.14 20.08
CA ASP A 325 -11.89 32.79 18.93
C ASP A 325 -10.44 32.28 18.73
N ASP A 326 -9.83 31.68 19.76
CA ASP A 326 -8.46 31.14 19.72
C ASP A 326 -8.39 29.69 19.21
N GLY A 327 -7.31 29.38 18.47
CA GLY A 327 -6.97 28.04 18.03
C GLY A 327 -7.84 27.49 16.90
N VAL A 328 -8.61 28.32 16.19
CA VAL A 328 -9.49 27.89 15.09
C VAL A 328 -8.98 28.40 13.75
N PHE A 329 -8.97 27.51 12.76
CA PHE A 329 -8.89 27.82 11.34
C PHE A 329 -10.18 27.33 10.67
N SER A 330 -10.75 28.11 9.76
CA SER A 330 -11.91 27.73 8.95
C SER A 330 -11.87 28.46 7.61
N ASP A 331 -12.02 27.69 6.54
CA ASP A 331 -12.01 28.17 5.17
C ASP A 331 -12.96 27.35 4.29
N ALA A 332 -13.23 27.86 3.09
CA ALA A 332 -14.10 27.29 2.10
C ALA A 332 -13.36 26.97 0.80
N PHE A 333 -13.91 26.06 0.00
CA PHE A 333 -13.40 25.75 -1.33
C PHE A 333 -14.55 25.37 -2.28
N ASN A 334 -14.37 25.61 -3.57
CA ASN A 334 -15.25 25.09 -4.62
C ASN A 334 -14.47 24.48 -5.81
N THR A 335 -13.14 24.60 -5.81
CA THR A 335 -12.24 24.19 -6.89
C THR A 335 -11.00 23.44 -6.37
N THR A 336 -10.20 22.90 -7.29
CA THR A 336 -8.85 22.41 -7.01
C THR A 336 -7.81 23.51 -7.18
N SER A 337 -6.65 23.38 -6.53
CA SER A 337 -5.54 24.33 -6.65
C SER A 337 -4.81 24.28 -8.01
N ASP A 338 -5.08 23.27 -8.83
CA ASP A 338 -4.56 23.20 -10.21
C ASP A 338 -5.50 23.96 -11.16
N GLU A 339 -5.05 25.12 -11.66
CA GLU A 339 -5.82 26.01 -12.52
C GLU A 339 -6.30 25.33 -13.82
N GLU A 340 -5.58 24.34 -14.36
CA GLU A 340 -5.96 23.68 -15.62
C GLU A 340 -7.20 22.78 -15.45
N ILE A 341 -7.43 22.30 -14.22
CA ILE A 341 -8.52 21.38 -13.87
C ILE A 341 -9.36 21.88 -12.69
N ALA A 342 -9.30 23.18 -12.38
CA ALA A 342 -9.88 23.80 -11.18
C ALA A 342 -11.32 23.36 -10.89
N GLU A 343 -12.17 23.32 -11.92
CA GLU A 343 -13.59 22.96 -11.78
C GLU A 343 -13.84 21.45 -11.63
N ASN A 344 -12.82 20.60 -11.77
CA ASN A 344 -12.95 19.14 -11.72
C ASN A 344 -12.48 18.55 -10.39
N LEU A 345 -13.41 18.43 -9.44
CA LEU A 345 -13.24 17.75 -8.15
C LEU A 345 -13.29 16.21 -8.27
N ASN A 346 -12.92 15.66 -9.42
CA ASN A 346 -12.71 14.23 -9.66
C ASN A 346 -11.50 14.00 -10.58
N PRO A 347 -10.31 14.52 -10.22
CA PRO A 347 -9.13 14.48 -11.06
C PRO A 347 -8.50 13.07 -11.09
N ASN A 348 -7.88 12.72 -12.22
CA ASN A 348 -7.18 11.44 -12.35
C ASN A 348 -5.90 11.38 -11.51
N THR A 349 -5.25 12.51 -11.28
CA THR A 349 -4.12 12.66 -10.35
C THR A 349 -4.66 13.23 -9.04
N LYS A 350 -4.04 12.90 -7.91
CA LYS A 350 -4.41 13.51 -6.63
C LYS A 350 -4.03 15.00 -6.67
N THR A 351 -4.98 15.87 -6.36
CA THR A 351 -4.79 17.33 -6.43
C THR A 351 -5.36 17.99 -5.17
N SER A 352 -4.66 19.00 -4.64
CA SER A 352 -5.12 19.80 -3.49
C SER A 352 -6.36 20.64 -3.83
N LEU A 353 -7.14 20.96 -2.80
CA LEU A 353 -8.26 21.91 -2.87
C LEU A 353 -7.74 23.35 -2.73
N ALA A 354 -8.35 24.32 -3.41
CA ALA A 354 -7.81 25.68 -3.48
C ALA A 354 -7.84 26.48 -2.16
N LEU A 355 -8.77 26.17 -1.23
CA LEU A 355 -8.98 26.91 0.03
C LEU A 355 -8.90 28.45 -0.16
N ASP A 356 -9.73 28.94 -1.07
CA ASP A 356 -9.73 30.33 -1.59
C ASP A 356 -10.95 31.12 -1.11
N GLY A 357 -11.60 30.67 -0.03
CA GLY A 357 -12.86 31.25 0.44
C GLY A 357 -14.10 30.83 -0.36
N GLY A 358 -13.97 29.89 -1.30
CA GLY A 358 -15.07 29.33 -2.08
C GLY A 358 -15.71 30.32 -3.07
N MET A 359 -16.98 30.12 -3.41
CA MET A 359 -17.72 30.93 -4.40
C MET A 359 -17.81 32.42 -4.02
N GLY A 360 -17.70 32.74 -2.73
CA GLY A 360 -17.69 34.11 -2.23
C GLY A 360 -16.31 34.76 -2.20
N ALA A 361 -15.22 33.99 -2.38
CA ALA A 361 -13.84 34.42 -2.19
C ALA A 361 -13.62 35.18 -0.87
N SER A 362 -14.20 34.67 0.22
CA SER A 362 -14.07 35.29 1.54
C SER A 362 -12.76 34.89 2.21
N GLU A 363 -12.09 35.85 2.85
CA GLU A 363 -10.90 35.57 3.65
C GLU A 363 -11.17 34.46 4.69
N PRO A 364 -10.21 33.53 4.87
CA PRO A 364 -10.31 32.51 5.91
C PRO A 364 -10.47 33.13 7.29
N TYR A 365 -11.22 32.45 8.16
CA TYR A 365 -11.08 32.69 9.59
C TYR A 365 -9.85 31.94 10.08
N LEU A 366 -8.84 32.63 10.60
CA LEU A 366 -7.67 31.97 11.17
C LEU A 366 -7.15 32.70 12.42
N ASP A 367 -6.69 31.92 13.39
CA ASP A 367 -5.89 32.41 14.52
C ASP A 367 -4.40 32.35 14.17
N ASP A 368 -3.81 33.53 13.93
CA ASP A 368 -2.40 33.72 13.57
C ASP A 368 -1.41 33.12 14.59
N ALA A 369 -1.84 32.88 15.83
CA ALA A 369 -0.99 32.23 16.84
C ALA A 369 -0.82 30.72 16.61
N HIS A 370 -1.71 30.10 15.85
CA HIS A 370 -1.76 28.65 15.63
C HIS A 370 -1.60 28.25 14.17
N TYR A 371 -1.97 29.15 13.23
CA TYR A 371 -1.98 28.85 11.81
C TYR A 371 -1.40 30.01 11.00
N ALA A 372 -0.95 29.70 9.80
CA ALA A 372 -0.80 30.68 8.73
C ALA A 372 -1.32 30.06 7.43
N ASN A 373 -1.86 30.93 6.58
CA ASN A 373 -2.14 30.67 5.18
C ASN A 373 -1.44 31.79 4.38
N GLU A 374 -0.10 31.76 4.31
CA GLU A 374 0.71 32.83 3.68
C GLU A 374 1.49 32.31 2.47
N GLY A 375 1.34 32.97 1.31
CA GLY A 375 2.15 32.74 0.09
C GLY A 375 1.33 32.71 -1.21
N ASP A 376 1.96 32.35 -2.33
CA ASP A 376 1.29 32.09 -3.62
C ASP A 376 0.51 30.75 -3.62
N ALA A 377 0.32 30.12 -2.45
CA ALA A 377 -0.20 28.76 -2.26
C ALA A 377 -1.25 28.74 -1.14
N GLU A 378 -2.41 29.35 -1.40
CA GLU A 378 -3.56 29.48 -0.48
C GLU A 378 -4.15 28.12 -0.05
N GLU A 379 -3.76 27.03 -0.73
CA GLU A 379 -4.19 25.65 -0.44
C GLU A 379 -3.50 24.98 0.78
N GLN A 380 -2.54 25.65 1.42
CA GLN A 380 -1.67 25.06 2.44
C GLN A 380 -1.90 25.66 3.83
N ILE A 381 -2.32 24.80 4.77
CA ILE A 381 -2.54 25.23 6.16
C ILE A 381 -1.27 24.97 6.97
N VAL A 382 -0.51 26.02 7.28
CA VAL A 382 0.77 25.93 7.98
C VAL A 382 0.57 26.01 9.50
N ILE A 383 1.10 25.03 10.24
CA ILE A 383 1.02 25.00 11.69
C ILE A 383 2.02 25.97 12.32
N LYS A 384 1.56 26.88 13.19
CA LYS A 384 2.42 27.83 13.94
C LYS A 384 2.66 27.46 15.40
N LYS A 385 1.93 26.47 15.90
CA LYS A 385 2.09 25.96 17.26
C LYS A 385 2.11 24.43 17.25
N ALA A 386 3.14 23.81 17.80
CA ALA A 386 3.15 22.36 17.88
C ALA A 386 1.97 21.83 18.75
N GLY A 387 1.38 20.71 18.34
CA GLY A 387 0.34 20.04 19.11
C GLY A 387 -0.66 19.26 18.26
N ASN A 388 -1.86 19.10 18.81
CA ASN A 388 -2.91 18.27 18.24
C ASN A 388 -4.01 19.13 17.62
N TYR A 389 -4.59 18.66 16.51
CA TYR A 389 -5.55 19.42 15.72
C TYR A 389 -6.73 18.54 15.26
N LEU A 390 -7.95 18.93 15.64
CA LEU A 390 -9.17 18.29 15.16
C LEU A 390 -9.57 18.92 13.82
N LEU A 391 -9.36 18.18 12.73
CA LEU A 391 -9.85 18.53 11.41
C LEU A 391 -11.34 18.21 11.28
N THR A 392 -12.10 19.11 10.68
CA THR A 392 -13.48 18.90 10.24
C THR A 392 -13.63 19.32 8.78
N LEU A 393 -14.24 18.46 7.97
CA LEU A 393 -14.43 18.62 6.54
C LEU A 393 -15.86 18.23 6.13
N ASN A 394 -16.47 19.03 5.27
CA ASN A 394 -17.73 18.71 4.56
C ASN A 394 -17.63 19.16 3.10
N ALA A 395 -18.15 18.38 2.18
CA ALA A 395 -18.20 18.76 0.78
C ALA A 395 -19.40 18.13 0.08
N VAL A 396 -20.06 18.89 -0.80
CA VAL A 396 -21.19 18.41 -1.62
C VAL A 396 -20.85 18.53 -3.09
N PHE A 397 -20.91 17.41 -3.78
CA PHE A 397 -20.44 17.23 -5.13
C PHE A 397 -21.56 16.78 -6.05
N GLY A 398 -21.58 17.35 -7.25
CA GLY A 398 -22.52 16.99 -8.31
C GLY A 398 -21.78 16.60 -9.59
N GLY A 399 -22.37 15.70 -10.36
CA GLY A 399 -21.77 15.31 -11.63
C GLY A 399 -22.74 14.63 -12.57
N ALA A 400 -22.51 14.83 -13.88
CA ALA A 400 -23.37 14.33 -14.95
C ALA A 400 -22.89 12.97 -15.53
N SER A 401 -21.91 12.33 -14.87
CA SER A 401 -21.33 11.05 -15.29
C SER A 401 -21.68 9.91 -14.33
N ASN A 402 -21.68 8.68 -14.84
CA ASN A 402 -22.19 7.54 -14.09
C ASN A 402 -21.19 7.02 -13.06
N ARG A 403 -21.66 6.88 -11.81
CA ARG A 403 -20.95 6.19 -10.70
C ARG A 403 -19.65 6.88 -10.28
N LEU A 404 -19.67 8.20 -10.25
CA LEU A 404 -18.57 9.01 -9.72
C LEU A 404 -18.43 8.73 -8.21
N ASN A 405 -17.22 8.81 -7.70
CA ASN A 405 -16.94 8.77 -6.27
C ASN A 405 -15.62 9.51 -6.02
N PRO A 406 -15.64 10.84 -5.94
CA PRO A 406 -14.49 11.58 -5.47
C PRO A 406 -14.06 11.11 -4.09
N ARG A 407 -12.76 10.91 -3.91
CA ARG A 407 -12.12 10.69 -2.62
C ARG A 407 -11.58 12.02 -2.13
N LEU A 408 -11.87 12.35 -0.87
CA LEU A 408 -11.15 13.37 -0.12
C LEU A 408 -10.13 12.69 0.80
N SER A 409 -8.90 13.20 0.82
CA SER A 409 -7.82 12.75 1.71
C SER A 409 -7.15 13.94 2.39
N VAL A 410 -6.50 13.67 3.52
CA VAL A 410 -5.75 14.66 4.29
C VAL A 410 -4.29 14.25 4.31
N GLU A 411 -3.42 15.21 4.08
CA GLU A 411 -1.98 15.05 4.11
C GLU A 411 -1.34 15.97 5.15
N VAL A 412 -0.25 15.50 5.76
CA VAL A 412 0.69 16.32 6.53
C VAL A 412 2.05 16.21 5.85
N ASN A 413 2.63 17.34 5.43
CA ASN A 413 3.90 17.38 4.68
C ASN A 413 3.90 16.47 3.44
N GLY A 414 2.77 16.43 2.73
CA GLY A 414 2.54 15.58 1.54
C GLY A 414 2.27 14.10 1.84
N GLN A 415 2.37 13.66 3.10
CA GLN A 415 2.11 12.28 3.51
C GLN A 415 0.66 12.09 3.94
N ALA A 416 -0.02 11.10 3.38
CA ALA A 416 -1.42 10.82 3.71
C ALA A 416 -1.59 10.39 5.18
N VAL A 417 -2.51 11.03 5.88
CA VAL A 417 -2.83 10.68 7.27
C VAL A 417 -3.75 9.46 7.27
N ALA A 418 -3.22 8.34 7.74
CA ALA A 418 -3.97 7.08 7.79
C ALA A 418 -5.29 7.23 8.57
N GLY A 419 -6.40 6.90 7.90
CA GLY A 419 -7.76 6.97 8.43
C GLY A 419 -8.46 8.33 8.30
N ALA A 420 -7.79 9.35 7.76
CA ALA A 420 -8.34 10.67 7.49
C ALA A 420 -8.77 10.80 6.01
N GLU A 421 -9.76 10.02 5.62
CA GLU A 421 -10.26 9.98 4.23
C GLU A 421 -11.79 9.85 4.18
N SER A 422 -12.40 10.44 3.16
CA SER A 422 -13.83 10.30 2.86
C SER A 422 -14.04 9.86 1.42
N THR A 423 -14.79 8.77 1.27
CA THR A 423 -15.10 8.05 0.03
C THR A 423 -16.60 7.73 -0.03
N ALA A 424 -17.39 8.62 0.56
CA ALA A 424 -18.85 8.50 0.69
C ALA A 424 -19.61 9.23 -0.43
N HIS A 425 -18.92 9.75 -1.45
CA HIS A 425 -19.45 10.59 -2.52
C HIS A 425 -20.04 9.79 -3.68
N TYR A 426 -20.66 8.65 -3.43
CA TYR A 426 -21.16 7.80 -4.51
C TYR A 426 -22.30 8.51 -5.27
N ILE A 427 -22.02 8.97 -6.49
CA ILE A 427 -22.99 9.61 -7.38
C ILE A 427 -23.39 8.64 -8.47
N ARG A 428 -24.65 8.21 -8.46
CA ARG A 428 -25.17 7.27 -9.47
C ARG A 428 -25.33 7.92 -10.85
N ASN A 429 -25.74 9.19 -10.89
CA ASN A 429 -26.20 9.94 -12.07
C ASN A 429 -27.37 9.24 -12.79
N SER A 430 -28.36 8.84 -12.00
CA SER A 430 -29.60 8.23 -12.51
C SER A 430 -30.64 8.28 -11.41
N ASP A 431 -31.92 8.34 -11.79
CA ASP A 431 -33.06 8.35 -10.85
C ASP A 431 -33.04 9.54 -9.87
N GLY A 432 -32.51 10.69 -10.32
CA GLY A 432 -32.37 11.91 -9.52
C GLY A 432 -31.10 11.97 -8.64
N HIS A 433 -30.39 10.85 -8.48
CA HIS A 433 -29.21 10.79 -7.63
C HIS A 433 -27.94 11.30 -8.34
N ASN A 434 -27.89 12.61 -8.55
CA ASN A 434 -26.82 13.30 -9.30
C ASN A 434 -25.82 14.02 -8.38
N GLU A 435 -26.12 14.03 -7.07
CA GLU A 435 -25.30 14.68 -6.06
C GLU A 435 -25.04 13.71 -4.91
N SER A 436 -23.93 13.92 -4.23
CA SER A 436 -23.59 13.25 -2.98
C SER A 436 -22.61 14.11 -2.20
N SER A 437 -22.24 13.69 -1.00
CA SER A 437 -21.36 14.48 -0.16
C SER A 437 -20.37 13.59 0.58
N GLY A 438 -19.43 14.22 1.27
CA GLY A 438 -18.50 13.55 2.15
C GLY A 438 -18.29 14.42 3.37
N SER A 439 -18.40 13.80 4.53
CA SER A 439 -18.09 14.44 5.81
C SER A 439 -16.99 13.65 6.49
N LEU A 440 -16.01 14.35 7.06
CA LEU A 440 -14.87 13.77 7.75
C LEU A 440 -14.56 14.60 8.99
N VAL A 441 -14.29 13.90 10.09
CA VAL A 441 -13.65 14.49 11.26
C VAL A 441 -12.49 13.59 11.63
N ALA A 442 -11.30 14.16 11.76
CA ALA A 442 -10.07 13.43 11.99
C ALA A 442 -9.17 14.17 12.98
N MET A 443 -8.57 13.44 13.91
CA MET A 443 -7.52 13.98 14.77
C MET A 443 -6.19 13.88 14.04
N LEU A 444 -5.56 15.02 13.83
CA LEU A 444 -4.18 15.15 13.38
C LEU A 444 -3.34 15.36 14.64
N ASN A 445 -2.64 14.31 15.05
CA ASN A 445 -1.87 14.32 16.28
C ASN A 445 -0.42 14.74 16.02
N ASP A 446 0.10 15.50 16.96
CA ASP A 446 1.54 15.75 17.10
C ASP A 446 2.21 16.46 15.91
N LEU A 447 1.52 17.46 15.39
CA LEU A 447 2.05 18.31 14.34
C LEU A 447 3.11 19.23 14.94
N ALA A 448 4.22 19.40 14.23
CA ALA A 448 5.28 20.33 14.54
C ALA A 448 4.96 21.74 14.00
N VAL A 449 5.73 22.73 14.48
CA VAL A 449 5.73 24.05 13.83
C VAL A 449 6.25 23.89 12.40
N ASP A 450 5.60 24.59 11.48
CA ASP A 450 5.81 24.56 10.03
C ASP A 450 5.41 23.26 9.32
N ASP A 451 4.76 22.32 10.03
CA ASP A 451 4.04 21.25 9.34
C ASP A 451 2.93 21.83 8.46
N VAL A 452 2.78 21.28 7.27
CA VAL A 452 1.78 21.72 6.29
C VAL A 452 0.66 20.70 6.20
N VAL A 453 -0.56 21.11 6.52
CA VAL A 453 -1.76 20.31 6.32
C VAL A 453 -2.38 20.66 4.97
N THR A 454 -2.69 19.64 4.18
CA THR A 454 -3.35 19.77 2.89
C THR A 454 -4.58 18.87 2.84
N VAL A 455 -5.63 19.31 2.18
CA VAL A 455 -6.78 18.48 1.83
C VAL A 455 -6.79 18.30 0.32
N SER A 456 -6.85 17.05 -0.14
CA SER A 456 -6.78 16.70 -1.55
C SER A 456 -8.03 15.96 -2.02
N VAL A 457 -8.30 16.05 -3.31
CA VAL A 457 -9.32 15.28 -4.01
C VAL A 457 -8.69 14.37 -5.07
N HIS A 458 -9.27 13.19 -5.25
CA HIS A 458 -8.83 12.21 -6.25
C HIS A 458 -9.99 11.37 -6.74
N ARG A 459 -9.97 10.97 -8.01
CA ARG A 459 -10.96 10.05 -8.56
C ARG A 459 -10.77 8.63 -8.03
N GLU A 460 -11.79 8.10 -7.37
CA GLU A 460 -11.85 6.68 -6.99
C GLU A 460 -12.82 5.89 -7.90
N GLY A 461 -13.93 6.50 -8.29
CA GLY A 461 -14.98 5.85 -9.07
C GLY A 461 -14.92 6.06 -10.59
N GLY A 462 -16.11 6.25 -11.17
CA GLY A 462 -16.28 6.61 -12.56
C GLY A 462 -15.55 7.91 -12.92
N GLY A 463 -15.22 8.05 -14.20
CA GLY A 463 -14.62 9.27 -14.74
C GLY A 463 -15.66 10.30 -15.14
N GLY A 464 -15.18 11.49 -15.49
CA GLY A 464 -16.00 12.65 -15.80
C GLY A 464 -15.79 13.76 -14.78
N VAL A 465 -16.28 14.95 -15.14
CA VAL A 465 -16.16 16.15 -14.32
C VAL A 465 -17.15 16.10 -13.16
N VAL A 466 -16.67 16.44 -11.97
CA VAL A 466 -17.47 16.69 -10.77
C VAL A 466 -17.23 18.12 -10.32
N THR A 467 -18.29 18.83 -9.98
CA THR A 467 -18.21 20.21 -9.47
C THR A 467 -18.77 20.27 -8.04
N ALA A 468 -18.33 21.27 -7.28
CA ALA A 468 -19.00 21.66 -6.05
C ALA A 468 -20.43 22.15 -6.37
N GLN A 469 -21.40 21.79 -5.54
CA GLN A 469 -22.77 22.35 -5.65
C GLN A 469 -22.99 23.54 -4.71
N GLU A 470 -22.15 23.61 -3.69
CA GLU A 470 -22.03 24.68 -2.69
C GLU A 470 -20.58 24.64 -2.20
N ASP A 471 -20.17 25.65 -1.43
CA ASP A 471 -18.82 25.66 -0.87
C ASP A 471 -18.58 24.43 0.03
N GLY A 472 -17.47 23.73 -0.20
CA GLY A 472 -16.94 22.78 0.76
C GLY A 472 -16.29 23.51 1.93
N LEU A 473 -16.39 22.96 3.13
CA LEU A 473 -15.90 23.58 4.36
C LEU A 473 -14.73 22.77 4.94
N VAL A 474 -13.62 23.44 5.26
CA VAL A 474 -12.47 22.86 5.97
C VAL A 474 -12.20 23.69 7.22
N SER A 475 -12.01 23.01 8.35
CA SER A 475 -11.61 23.68 9.59
C SER A 475 -10.66 22.84 10.42
N LEU A 476 -9.78 23.50 11.15
CA LEU A 476 -8.89 22.89 12.15
C LEU A 476 -9.11 23.57 13.49
N GLN A 477 -9.12 22.77 14.54
CA GLN A 477 -9.22 23.27 15.91
C GLN A 477 -8.10 22.70 16.74
N TYR A 478 -7.33 23.58 17.37
CA TYR A 478 -6.30 23.18 18.30
C TYR A 478 -6.90 22.39 19.47
N ARG A 479 -6.19 21.36 19.88
CA ARG A 479 -6.45 20.56 21.07
C ARG A 479 -5.18 20.52 21.89
N GLY A 480 -5.33 20.89 23.17
CA GLY A 480 -4.21 20.94 24.10
C GLY A 480 -3.56 19.58 24.27
N ASN A 481 -2.26 19.60 24.55
CA ASN A 481 -1.50 18.41 24.87
C ASN A 481 -1.74 18.01 26.33
N TYR A 482 -1.80 16.70 26.58
CA TYR A 482 -1.73 16.16 27.93
C TYR A 482 -0.47 16.68 28.63
N SER A 483 -0.61 16.97 29.91
CA SER A 483 0.51 17.30 30.78
C SER A 483 0.35 16.55 32.09
N SER A 484 1.45 15.97 32.57
CA SER A 484 1.48 15.29 33.86
C SER A 484 1.20 16.29 34.98
N GLY A 485 0.16 16.04 35.76
CA GLY A 485 -0.08 16.79 37.00
C GLY A 485 0.86 16.35 38.13
N ASP A 486 0.95 17.15 39.19
CA ASP A 486 1.70 16.79 40.39
C ASP A 486 1.26 15.41 40.93
N GLY A 487 2.21 14.48 41.04
CA GLY A 487 1.96 13.12 41.54
C GLY A 487 1.34 12.16 40.53
N ASP A 488 1.28 12.51 39.24
CA ASP A 488 0.92 11.56 38.19
C ASP A 488 1.98 10.46 38.09
N THR A 489 1.59 9.21 38.28
CA THR A 489 2.46 8.03 38.18
C THR A 489 2.02 7.10 37.05
N SER A 490 1.34 7.63 36.04
CA SER A 490 0.89 6.85 34.90
C SER A 490 2.10 6.31 34.13
N PRO A 491 2.14 5.01 33.80
CA PRO A 491 3.31 4.40 33.20
C PRO A 491 3.43 4.73 31.71
N PRO A 492 4.64 4.65 31.13
CA PRO A 492 4.84 4.73 29.68
C PRO A 492 4.14 3.59 28.94
N LYS A 493 3.59 3.87 27.76
CA LYS A 493 2.79 2.91 26.96
C LYS A 493 3.32 2.74 25.54
N LEU A 494 3.26 1.52 25.03
CA LEU A 494 3.51 1.24 23.62
C LEU A 494 2.40 1.88 22.77
N ALA A 495 2.76 2.90 22.00
CA ALA A 495 1.85 3.68 21.16
C ALA A 495 1.69 3.09 19.76
N SER A 496 2.76 2.54 19.17
CA SER A 496 2.70 1.83 17.89
C SER A 496 3.77 0.75 17.77
N PHE A 497 3.52 -0.21 16.88
CA PHE A 497 4.48 -1.23 16.47
C PHE A 497 4.25 -1.56 14.99
N GLU A 498 5.32 -1.51 14.19
CA GLU A 498 5.27 -1.82 12.76
C GLU A 498 6.46 -2.69 12.33
N GLY A 499 6.18 -3.63 11.44
CA GLY A 499 7.23 -4.34 10.70
C GLY A 499 7.65 -3.49 9.50
N LEU A 500 8.95 -3.28 9.34
CA LEU A 500 9.56 -2.51 8.24
C LEU A 500 9.91 -3.42 7.04
N GLY A 501 9.09 -4.44 6.79
CA GLY A 501 9.40 -5.47 5.80
C GLY A 501 10.73 -6.17 6.11
N ILE A 502 11.64 -6.20 5.13
CA ILE A 502 12.94 -6.87 5.26
C ILE A 502 13.94 -6.11 6.14
N ASP A 503 13.64 -4.87 6.53
CA ASP A 503 14.55 -4.04 7.30
C ASP A 503 14.45 -4.27 8.81
N GLY A 504 13.35 -4.83 9.32
CA GLY A 504 13.18 -5.17 10.73
C GLY A 504 11.87 -4.65 11.32
N PHE A 505 11.90 -4.06 12.51
CA PHE A 505 10.72 -3.47 13.15
C PHE A 505 11.02 -2.11 13.76
N ARG A 506 9.96 -1.32 13.94
CA ARG A 506 9.96 -0.08 14.71
C ARG A 506 8.84 -0.13 15.75
N ALA A 507 9.18 0.25 16.98
CA ALA A 507 8.24 0.39 18.07
C ALA A 507 8.33 1.81 18.64
N LYS A 508 7.19 2.35 19.06
CA LYS A 508 7.10 3.69 19.65
C LYS A 508 6.50 3.60 21.04
N VAL A 509 7.19 4.16 22.04
CA VAL A 509 6.75 4.18 23.44
C VAL A 509 6.56 5.63 23.89
N GLU A 510 5.34 5.94 24.32
CA GLU A 510 4.94 7.26 24.80
C GLU A 510 5.11 7.35 26.33
N ASN A 511 5.65 8.48 26.79
CA ASN A 511 5.86 8.78 28.21
C ASN A 511 4.66 9.52 28.81
N PHE A 512 4.37 9.30 30.09
CA PHE A 512 3.27 9.97 30.81
C PHE A 512 3.77 10.53 32.15
N GLY A 513 3.05 10.28 33.26
CA GLY A 513 3.52 10.65 34.60
C GLY A 513 4.88 10.05 34.96
N LEU A 514 5.21 8.88 34.39
CA LEU A 514 6.53 8.27 34.44
C LEU A 514 7.15 8.19 33.04
N SER A 515 8.48 8.23 32.99
CA SER A 515 9.25 8.06 31.76
C SER A 515 9.83 6.65 31.66
N ILE A 516 10.15 6.21 30.46
CA ILE A 516 10.95 5.00 30.24
C ILE A 516 12.40 5.18 30.73
N ASP A 517 12.97 4.12 31.31
CA ASP A 517 14.42 4.00 31.49
C ASP A 517 15.03 3.40 30.22
N GLU A 518 15.59 4.24 29.35
CA GLU A 518 16.09 3.80 28.05
C GLU A 518 17.18 2.71 28.15
N ALA A 519 17.96 2.68 29.24
CA ALA A 519 19.00 1.67 29.44
C ALA A 519 18.43 0.27 29.75
N SER A 520 17.16 0.18 30.11
CA SER A 520 16.46 -1.06 30.42
C SER A 520 15.85 -1.75 29.19
N ILE A 521 15.79 -1.05 28.04
CA ILE A 521 15.11 -1.53 26.84
C ILE A 521 15.82 -2.76 26.29
N LYS A 522 15.06 -3.85 26.12
CA LYS A 522 15.52 -5.11 25.52
C LYS A 522 14.45 -5.68 24.62
N ALA A 523 14.88 -6.32 23.54
CA ALA A 523 13.99 -7.11 22.70
C ALA A 523 14.59 -8.49 22.43
N THR A 524 13.72 -9.48 22.26
CA THR A 524 14.07 -10.74 21.60
C THR A 524 13.29 -10.88 20.31
N VAL A 525 13.92 -11.33 19.23
CA VAL A 525 13.27 -11.68 17.96
C VAL A 525 13.45 -13.17 17.72
N ASP A 526 12.35 -13.89 17.53
CA ASP A 526 12.32 -15.37 17.38
C ASP A 526 13.04 -16.13 18.51
N GLY A 527 12.93 -15.59 19.73
CA GLY A 527 13.56 -16.13 20.93
C GLY A 527 15.06 -15.85 21.07
N ALA A 528 15.68 -15.14 20.12
CA ALA A 528 17.08 -14.69 20.21
C ALA A 528 17.16 -13.22 20.64
N ASP A 529 18.21 -12.85 21.40
CA ASP A 529 18.45 -11.47 21.80
C ASP A 529 18.65 -10.57 20.57
N ALA A 530 17.88 -9.48 20.51
CA ALA A 530 17.92 -8.51 19.42
C ALA A 530 18.72 -7.27 19.83
N VAL A 531 19.62 -6.83 18.93
CA VAL A 531 20.33 -5.55 19.10
C VAL A 531 19.40 -4.44 18.63
N VAL A 532 18.86 -3.69 19.60
CA VAL A 532 17.99 -2.54 19.33
C VAL A 532 18.76 -1.23 19.43
N THR A 533 18.29 -0.24 18.69
CA THR A 533 18.72 1.15 18.81
C THR A 533 17.57 2.00 19.28
N THR A 534 17.87 3.07 20.02
CA THR A 534 16.86 3.98 20.53
C THR A 534 17.10 5.40 20.04
N SER A 535 16.02 6.13 19.79
CA SER A 535 16.03 7.55 19.49
C SER A 535 14.81 8.22 20.09
N THR A 536 14.81 9.55 20.14
CA THR A 536 13.64 10.32 20.58
C THR A 536 13.02 11.03 19.38
N GLU A 537 11.71 10.91 19.21
CA GLU A 537 10.96 11.63 18.19
C GLU A 537 9.69 12.19 18.82
N GLY A 538 9.58 13.53 18.88
CA GLY A 538 8.46 14.17 19.55
C GLY A 538 8.33 13.74 21.02
N GLY A 539 9.43 13.62 21.77
CA GLY A 539 9.37 13.28 23.20
C GLY A 539 9.08 11.79 23.50
N ASP A 540 8.76 11.01 22.48
CA ASP A 540 8.57 9.57 22.57
C ASP A 540 9.85 8.81 22.28
N THR A 541 9.99 7.66 22.93
CA THR A 541 11.13 6.76 22.70
C THR A 541 10.81 5.82 21.54
N ILE A 542 11.61 5.91 20.49
CA ILE A 542 11.56 5.02 19.33
C ILE A 542 12.58 3.90 19.56
N VAL A 543 12.14 2.66 19.38
CA VAL A 543 12.97 1.47 19.42
C VAL A 543 13.00 0.86 18.02
N ASN A 544 14.19 0.79 17.42
CA ASN A 544 14.39 0.21 16.11
C ASN A 544 15.22 -1.08 16.22
N TYR A 545 14.81 -2.08 15.47
CA TYR A 545 15.58 -3.30 15.24
C TYR A 545 15.81 -3.45 13.74
N ALA A 546 17.04 -3.77 13.37
CA ALA A 546 17.37 -4.17 12.02
C ALA A 546 17.76 -5.66 11.98
N PHE A 547 17.29 -6.40 10.97
CA PHE A 547 17.73 -7.77 10.83
C PHE A 547 19.26 -7.85 10.57
N PRO A 548 19.99 -8.75 11.25
CA PRO A 548 21.42 -8.97 10.99
C PRO A 548 21.71 -9.46 9.57
N GLY A 549 20.77 -10.17 8.96
CA GLY A 549 20.80 -10.65 7.58
C GLY A 549 19.41 -10.60 6.97
N ILE A 550 19.30 -10.76 5.66
CA ILE A 550 17.99 -10.74 5.00
C ILE A 550 17.12 -11.88 5.55
N PRO A 551 15.87 -11.62 5.99
CA PRO A 551 14.99 -12.67 6.50
C PRO A 551 14.55 -13.64 5.38
N GLU A 552 13.84 -14.70 5.72
CA GLU A 552 13.22 -15.56 4.69
C GLU A 552 11.97 -14.85 4.11
N PRO A 553 11.66 -15.02 2.82
CA PRO A 553 10.42 -14.49 2.24
C PRO A 553 9.19 -15.10 2.90
N LEU A 554 8.09 -14.34 2.98
CA LEU A 554 6.81 -14.78 3.57
C LEU A 554 6.89 -15.31 5.02
N SER A 555 7.97 -15.00 5.73
CA SER A 555 8.20 -15.47 7.10
C SER A 555 7.48 -14.62 8.14
N LYS A 556 7.31 -15.19 9.33
CA LYS A 556 6.72 -14.54 10.50
C LYS A 556 7.75 -14.44 11.61
N HIS A 557 7.77 -13.31 12.30
CA HIS A 557 8.72 -13.01 13.35
C HIS A 557 8.01 -12.60 14.63
N THR A 558 8.36 -13.27 15.73
CA THR A 558 7.85 -12.97 17.06
C THR A 558 8.81 -12.04 17.79
N VAL A 559 8.27 -11.04 18.50
CA VAL A 559 9.04 -10.05 19.24
C VAL A 559 8.57 -10.01 20.68
N SER A 560 9.50 -10.07 21.64
CA SER A 560 9.20 -9.73 23.03
C SER A 560 9.99 -8.47 23.39
N LEU A 561 9.29 -7.34 23.54
CA LEU A 561 9.87 -6.05 23.89
C LEU A 561 9.65 -5.80 25.39
N SER A 562 10.72 -5.48 26.12
CA SER A 562 10.69 -5.20 27.55
C SER A 562 11.45 -3.93 27.90
N TYR A 563 10.97 -3.23 28.93
CA TYR A 563 11.55 -2.00 29.46
C TYR A 563 11.05 -1.74 30.89
N SER A 564 11.72 -0.85 31.60
CA SER A 564 11.34 -0.37 32.93
C SER A 564 10.92 1.10 32.87
N ASP A 565 10.04 1.53 33.77
CA ASP A 565 9.76 2.95 33.99
C ASP A 565 10.74 3.60 34.98
N SER A 566 10.66 4.92 35.13
CA SER A 566 11.46 5.72 36.05
C SER A 566 11.21 5.42 37.54
N ALA A 567 10.19 4.61 37.87
CA ALA A 567 9.91 4.11 39.21
C ALA A 567 10.44 2.67 39.43
N GLY A 568 11.02 2.04 38.41
CA GLY A 568 11.58 0.68 38.44
C GLY A 568 10.55 -0.44 38.21
N ASN A 569 9.33 -0.13 37.77
CA ASN A 569 8.37 -1.15 37.35
C ASN A 569 8.75 -1.68 35.96
N ASN A 570 8.57 -2.98 35.74
CA ASN A 570 8.93 -3.64 34.48
C ASN A 570 7.70 -3.91 33.62
N TYR A 571 7.84 -3.69 32.31
CA TYR A 571 6.83 -3.91 31.29
C TYR A 571 7.38 -4.86 30.23
N SER A 572 6.51 -5.70 29.68
CA SER A 572 6.82 -6.59 28.57
C SER A 572 5.62 -6.69 27.64
N LYS A 573 5.85 -6.69 26.34
CA LYS A 573 4.83 -6.86 25.30
C LYS A 573 5.31 -7.88 24.27
N ASP A 574 4.47 -8.87 24.00
CA ASP A 574 4.69 -9.83 22.93
C ASP A 574 3.96 -9.35 21.68
N LEU A 575 4.69 -9.30 20.57
CA LEU A 575 4.31 -8.68 19.30
C LEU A 575 4.67 -9.65 18.16
N GLU A 576 4.07 -9.46 17.00
CA GLU A 576 4.39 -10.22 15.78
C GLU A 576 4.40 -9.27 14.58
N PHE A 577 5.33 -9.50 13.66
CA PHE A 577 5.28 -8.93 12.32
C PHE A 577 5.60 -10.01 11.28
N SER A 578 5.29 -9.74 10.01
CA SER A 578 5.51 -10.70 8.92
C SER A 578 6.17 -10.03 7.73
N ILE A 579 7.06 -10.76 7.07
CA ILE A 579 7.51 -10.43 5.73
C ILE A 579 6.36 -10.80 4.79
N THR A 580 5.76 -9.83 4.10
CA THR A 580 4.60 -10.07 3.24
C THR A 580 4.97 -10.24 1.77
N VAL A 581 6.24 -10.01 1.44
CA VAL A 581 6.78 -10.13 0.08
C VAL A 581 7.45 -11.47 -0.12
N ASP A 582 7.19 -12.09 -1.27
CA ASP A 582 7.96 -13.23 -1.77
C ASP A 582 9.12 -12.72 -2.63
N TYR A 583 10.31 -13.31 -2.50
CA TYR A 583 11.50 -12.91 -3.25
C TYR A 583 12.53 -14.05 -3.35
N LYS A 584 13.47 -13.90 -4.30
CA LYS A 584 14.66 -14.77 -4.41
C LYS A 584 15.91 -14.04 -3.92
N GLY A 585 16.71 -14.72 -3.10
CA GLY A 585 18.03 -14.22 -2.71
C GLY A 585 19.06 -14.40 -3.83
N VAL A 586 19.73 -13.32 -4.24
CA VAL A 586 20.88 -13.39 -5.13
C VAL A 586 22.15 -13.35 -4.28
N PRO A 587 23.00 -14.39 -4.30
CA PRO A 587 24.21 -14.44 -3.48
C PRO A 587 25.16 -13.27 -3.74
N ALA A 588 25.74 -12.67 -2.68
CA ALA A 588 26.77 -11.63 -2.79
C ALA A 588 27.94 -12.07 -3.68
N SER A 589 28.29 -13.36 -3.62
CA SER A 589 29.38 -13.92 -4.42
C SER A 589 29.16 -13.73 -5.91
N PHE A 590 27.92 -13.64 -6.42
CA PHE A 590 27.64 -13.46 -7.85
C PHE A 590 28.09 -12.09 -8.38
N ALA A 591 28.32 -11.10 -7.51
CA ALA A 591 28.77 -9.78 -7.93
C ALA A 591 30.14 -9.85 -8.63
N SER A 592 30.26 -9.13 -9.75
CA SER A 592 31.51 -8.97 -10.50
C SER A 592 32.24 -7.69 -10.07
N SER A 593 33.56 -7.80 -9.91
CA SER A 593 34.44 -6.67 -9.60
C SER A 593 35.13 -6.07 -10.83
N SER A 594 34.84 -6.56 -12.04
CA SER A 594 35.59 -6.28 -13.27
C SER A 594 34.78 -5.61 -14.38
N VAL A 595 33.61 -5.08 -14.05
CA VAL A 595 32.69 -4.43 -15.01
C VAL A 595 33.22 -3.06 -15.45
N ASP A 596 33.17 -2.81 -16.76
CA ASP A 596 33.50 -1.52 -17.35
C ASP A 596 32.27 -0.62 -17.37
N LYS A 597 32.24 0.35 -16.44
CA LYS A 597 31.13 1.30 -16.32
C LYS A 597 31.06 2.33 -17.46
N SER A 598 32.03 2.35 -18.38
CA SER A 598 32.00 3.22 -19.57
C SER A 598 31.24 2.60 -20.75
N ALA A 599 30.86 1.32 -20.67
CA ALA A 599 30.07 0.61 -21.67
C ALA A 599 28.65 0.31 -21.12
N PRO A 600 27.70 1.26 -21.19
CA PRO A 600 26.34 1.07 -20.66
C PRO A 600 25.54 0.02 -21.45
N GLY A 601 24.41 -0.43 -20.91
CA GLY A 601 23.44 -1.23 -21.67
C GLY A 601 23.72 -2.73 -21.74
N PHE A 602 23.42 -3.34 -22.88
CA PHE A 602 23.25 -4.79 -23.04
C PHE A 602 23.98 -5.35 -24.27
N VAL A 603 24.21 -6.66 -24.29
CA VAL A 603 24.52 -7.43 -25.50
C VAL A 603 23.34 -8.35 -25.81
N ALA A 604 22.84 -8.32 -27.04
CA ALA A 604 21.75 -9.16 -27.51
C ALA A 604 22.24 -10.17 -28.55
N ASN A 605 22.00 -11.45 -28.29
CA ASN A 605 22.23 -12.58 -29.19
C ASN A 605 20.87 -13.03 -29.72
N VAL A 606 20.49 -12.55 -30.90
CA VAL A 606 19.17 -12.80 -31.49
C VAL A 606 19.25 -13.95 -32.49
N THR A 607 18.24 -14.81 -32.44
CA THR A 607 18.10 -15.93 -33.37
C THR A 607 16.69 -16.00 -33.92
N GLN A 608 16.54 -16.46 -35.16
CA GLN A 608 15.25 -16.70 -35.78
C GLN A 608 15.27 -17.98 -36.61
N ILE A 609 14.22 -18.80 -36.46
CA ILE A 609 13.92 -19.94 -37.33
C ILE A 609 12.44 -19.88 -37.66
N SER A 610 12.12 -19.35 -38.84
CA SER A 610 10.75 -19.04 -39.24
C SER A 610 10.13 -20.11 -40.14
N ALA A 611 8.88 -19.89 -40.52
CA ALA A 611 8.15 -20.71 -41.50
C ALA A 611 8.88 -20.85 -42.85
N LEU A 612 9.81 -19.95 -43.18
CA LEU A 612 10.63 -20.04 -44.39
C LEU A 612 11.49 -21.31 -44.41
N GLN A 613 12.13 -21.65 -43.30
CA GLN A 613 12.98 -22.84 -43.21
C GLN A 613 12.21 -24.10 -42.78
N THR A 614 11.20 -23.93 -41.93
CA THR A 614 10.46 -25.07 -41.36
C THR A 614 9.43 -25.66 -42.32
N GLU A 615 9.02 -24.89 -43.34
CA GLU A 615 7.93 -25.21 -44.27
C GLU A 615 6.62 -25.64 -43.57
N GLY A 616 6.38 -25.11 -42.36
CA GLY A 616 5.21 -25.49 -41.57
C GLY A 616 5.01 -24.60 -40.35
N PRO A 617 5.53 -24.99 -39.18
CA PRO A 617 5.31 -24.25 -37.94
C PRO A 617 6.05 -22.90 -37.95
N ALA A 618 5.41 -21.86 -37.42
CA ALA A 618 6.01 -20.52 -37.27
C ALA A 618 7.26 -20.52 -36.37
N SER A 619 7.36 -21.49 -35.46
CA SER A 619 8.50 -21.71 -34.57
C SER A 619 8.73 -23.19 -34.28
N ILE A 620 9.97 -23.55 -33.92
CA ILE A 620 10.34 -24.92 -33.54
C ILE A 620 10.85 -25.06 -32.10
N HIS A 621 11.08 -23.96 -31.39
CA HIS A 621 11.40 -23.98 -29.95
C HIS A 621 10.19 -24.37 -29.08
N GLY A 622 8.99 -24.46 -29.65
CA GLY A 622 7.81 -25.01 -28.97
C GLY A 622 7.33 -24.17 -27.78
N GLY A 623 7.63 -22.86 -27.77
CA GLY A 623 7.09 -21.93 -26.78
C GLY A 623 7.59 -22.14 -25.35
N ASN A 624 8.78 -22.70 -25.16
CA ASN A 624 9.31 -22.98 -23.84
C ASN A 624 10.84 -22.77 -23.76
N ILE A 625 11.34 -22.58 -22.53
CA ILE A 625 12.75 -22.31 -22.26
C ILE A 625 13.67 -23.42 -22.77
N GLN A 626 13.29 -24.70 -22.69
CA GLN A 626 14.15 -25.80 -23.14
C GLN A 626 14.37 -25.75 -24.65
N GLY A 627 13.32 -25.46 -25.41
CA GLY A 627 13.44 -25.24 -26.84
C GLY A 627 14.16 -23.94 -27.17
N ALA A 628 13.95 -22.87 -26.41
CA ALA A 628 14.65 -21.60 -26.62
C ALA A 628 16.18 -21.76 -26.44
N GLU A 629 16.62 -22.43 -25.38
CA GLU A 629 18.03 -22.78 -25.15
C GLU A 629 18.59 -23.68 -26.26
N LYS A 630 17.78 -24.65 -26.72
CA LYS A 630 18.15 -25.53 -27.83
C LYS A 630 18.31 -24.78 -29.15
N GLN A 631 17.47 -23.76 -29.38
CA GLN A 631 17.56 -22.87 -30.53
C GLN A 631 18.82 -22.01 -30.43
N LEU A 632 19.05 -21.29 -29.32
CA LEU A 632 20.28 -20.50 -29.12
C LEU A 632 21.56 -21.33 -29.34
N ALA A 633 21.55 -22.61 -28.96
CA ALA A 633 22.66 -23.52 -29.15
C ALA A 633 22.80 -24.09 -30.58
N GLY A 634 21.88 -23.80 -31.51
CA GLY A 634 21.90 -24.30 -32.88
C GLY A 634 21.67 -25.80 -33.01
N LEU A 635 20.94 -26.40 -32.05
CA LEU A 635 20.81 -27.86 -31.93
C LEU A 635 19.53 -28.43 -32.57
N PHE A 636 18.76 -27.61 -33.27
CA PHE A 636 17.64 -28.10 -34.08
C PHE A 636 18.14 -28.50 -35.47
N LEU A 637 17.71 -29.69 -35.92
CA LEU A 637 18.03 -30.22 -37.23
C LEU A 637 16.85 -30.01 -38.17
N ASN A 638 17.13 -29.50 -39.36
CA ASN A 638 16.18 -29.26 -40.43
C ASN A 638 15.93 -30.56 -41.21
N PRO A 639 14.74 -31.18 -41.10
CA PRO A 639 14.43 -32.40 -41.84
C PRO A 639 14.32 -32.16 -43.37
N ASN A 640 14.20 -30.90 -43.80
CA ASN A 640 14.06 -30.51 -45.21
C ASN A 640 15.41 -30.21 -45.88
N ASP A 641 16.51 -30.14 -45.11
CA ASP A 641 17.86 -29.91 -45.63
C ASP A 641 18.79 -31.06 -45.22
N LEU A 642 19.19 -31.87 -46.20
CA LEU A 642 19.97 -33.09 -45.97
C LEU A 642 21.41 -32.94 -46.50
N ASP A 643 22.37 -33.53 -45.79
CA ASP A 643 23.73 -33.71 -46.30
C ASP A 643 23.83 -34.84 -47.35
N ASP A 644 25.03 -35.03 -47.92
CA ASP A 644 25.29 -36.07 -48.94
C ASP A 644 25.06 -37.52 -48.42
N ASN A 645 24.79 -37.69 -47.13
CA ASN A 645 24.54 -38.95 -46.45
C ASN A 645 23.09 -39.08 -45.93
N ASP A 646 22.17 -38.25 -46.41
CA ASP A 646 20.76 -38.19 -45.99
C ASP A 646 20.56 -37.84 -44.49
N ASN A 647 21.55 -37.22 -43.84
CA ASN A 647 21.38 -36.73 -42.46
C ASN A 647 20.87 -35.29 -42.49
N PRO A 648 19.91 -34.92 -41.63
CA PRO A 648 19.42 -33.56 -41.55
C PRO A 648 20.51 -32.62 -41.02
N ARG A 649 20.71 -31.50 -41.71
CA ARG A 649 21.62 -30.42 -41.32
C ARG A 649 20.98 -29.54 -40.26
N PRO A 650 21.75 -28.79 -39.44
CA PRO A 650 21.17 -27.79 -38.54
C PRO A 650 20.35 -26.74 -39.30
N TYR A 651 19.31 -26.20 -38.67
CA TYR A 651 18.70 -24.95 -39.16
C TYR A 651 19.74 -23.83 -39.19
N LEU A 652 19.48 -22.80 -40.00
CA LEU A 652 20.25 -21.56 -40.05
C LEU A 652 19.59 -20.50 -39.17
N ASN A 653 20.37 -19.50 -38.75
CA ASN A 653 19.85 -18.37 -37.99
C ASN A 653 19.45 -17.24 -38.95
N GLU A 654 18.16 -16.97 -39.08
CA GLU A 654 17.66 -15.91 -39.96
C GLU A 654 18.02 -14.49 -39.49
N ALA A 655 18.26 -14.31 -38.19
CA ALA A 655 18.63 -13.02 -37.62
C ALA A 655 20.11 -12.66 -37.85
N ASP A 656 20.98 -13.66 -38.10
CA ASP A 656 22.36 -13.36 -38.44
C ASP A 656 22.47 -13.12 -39.97
N PRO A 657 22.82 -11.89 -40.40
CA PRO A 657 22.87 -11.54 -41.82
C PRO A 657 23.91 -12.35 -42.62
N ASP A 658 24.86 -13.00 -41.93
CA ASP A 658 25.94 -13.78 -42.53
C ASP A 658 25.73 -15.30 -42.39
N ALA A 659 24.67 -15.77 -41.72
CA ALA A 659 24.42 -17.20 -41.43
C ALA A 659 23.80 -17.98 -42.61
N TRP A 660 24.43 -17.94 -43.78
CA TRP A 660 23.95 -18.61 -45.00
C TRP A 660 24.31 -20.11 -45.09
N ASP A 661 25.39 -20.52 -44.43
CA ASP A 661 25.95 -21.88 -44.56
C ASP A 661 26.10 -22.63 -43.22
N ALA A 662 25.98 -21.93 -42.10
CA ALA A 662 26.13 -22.51 -40.76
C ALA A 662 25.41 -21.68 -39.69
N TRP A 663 25.02 -22.35 -38.60
CA TRP A 663 24.49 -21.69 -37.41
C TRP A 663 25.53 -20.74 -36.81
N THR A 664 25.25 -19.43 -36.91
CA THR A 664 26.06 -18.36 -36.33
C THR A 664 25.13 -17.33 -35.69
N ILE A 665 25.68 -16.55 -34.76
CA ILE A 665 24.98 -15.45 -34.09
C ILE A 665 25.90 -14.24 -34.18
N ALA A 666 25.36 -13.13 -34.68
CA ALA A 666 26.02 -11.83 -34.71
C ALA A 666 25.52 -10.98 -33.51
N PRO A 667 26.31 -10.85 -32.41
CA PRO A 667 25.87 -10.11 -31.23
C PRO A 667 25.63 -8.62 -31.54
N VAL A 668 24.58 -8.05 -30.96
CA VAL A 668 24.23 -6.64 -31.09
C VAL A 668 24.46 -5.92 -29.76
N GLU A 669 25.18 -4.80 -29.79
CA GLU A 669 25.31 -3.91 -28.63
C GLU A 669 24.11 -2.96 -28.55
N ILE A 670 23.51 -2.87 -27.37
CA ILE A 670 22.33 -2.04 -27.11
C ILE A 670 22.70 -1.02 -26.05
N ASP A 671 22.90 0.24 -26.44
CA ASP A 671 23.31 1.32 -25.53
C ASP A 671 22.18 1.73 -24.55
N GLY A 672 20.93 1.64 -25.00
CA GLY A 672 19.73 2.12 -24.30
C GLY A 672 19.02 1.06 -23.48
N THR A 673 17.70 0.97 -23.63
CA THR A 673 16.80 0.09 -22.88
C THR A 673 16.40 -1.14 -23.69
N ILE A 674 15.81 -2.14 -23.02
CA ILE A 674 15.06 -3.22 -23.68
C ILE A 674 13.59 -2.79 -23.70
N ASN A 675 13.16 -2.27 -24.85
CA ASN A 675 11.81 -1.79 -25.13
C ASN A 675 11.50 -2.04 -26.61
N TRP A 676 11.27 -3.30 -26.97
CA TRP A 676 11.29 -3.76 -28.36
C TRP A 676 9.93 -4.21 -28.86
N ASN A 677 9.69 -3.96 -30.14
CA ASN A 677 8.50 -4.40 -30.87
C ASN A 677 8.87 -4.82 -32.31
N GLN A 678 8.03 -5.64 -32.94
CA GLN A 678 8.12 -5.90 -34.39
C GLN A 678 7.74 -4.68 -35.24
N ASP A 679 6.87 -3.81 -34.73
CA ASP A 679 6.37 -2.60 -35.37
C ASP A 679 6.90 -1.36 -34.63
N GLU A 680 7.80 -0.61 -35.27
CA GLU A 680 8.44 0.57 -34.66
C GLU A 680 7.42 1.64 -34.21
N GLY A 681 7.56 2.14 -32.99
CA GLY A 681 6.71 3.20 -32.43
C GLY A 681 5.27 2.79 -32.10
N ALA A 682 4.92 1.51 -32.25
CA ALA A 682 3.64 0.98 -31.79
C ALA A 682 3.71 0.65 -30.30
N GLN A 683 2.83 1.27 -29.50
CA GLN A 683 2.76 1.00 -28.07
C GLN A 683 2.24 -0.43 -27.80
N GLN A 684 3.10 -1.29 -27.26
CA GLN A 684 2.74 -2.63 -26.78
C GLN A 684 3.39 -2.88 -25.42
N GLY A 685 2.55 -3.02 -24.39
CA GLY A 685 3.01 -3.14 -23.02
C GLY A 685 2.76 -1.86 -22.21
N SER A 686 3.74 -1.46 -21.41
CA SER A 686 3.61 -0.37 -20.43
C SER A 686 4.28 0.94 -20.85
N PHE A 687 5.24 0.88 -21.77
CA PHE A 687 6.00 2.04 -22.24
C PHE A 687 5.56 2.40 -23.66
N GLY A 688 6.11 3.47 -24.22
CA GLY A 688 5.95 3.83 -25.63
C GLY A 688 7.33 4.06 -26.24
N GLU A 689 7.39 4.48 -27.50
CA GLU A 689 8.65 4.69 -28.24
C GLU A 689 9.48 3.41 -28.38
N GLU A 690 8.81 2.28 -28.61
CA GLU A 690 9.42 0.99 -28.85
C GLU A 690 10.30 1.00 -30.11
N THR A 691 11.49 0.41 -29.98
CA THR A 691 12.41 0.20 -31.10
C THR A 691 12.17 -1.16 -31.74
N LEU A 692 12.62 -1.34 -32.99
CA LEU A 692 12.59 -2.66 -33.61
C LEU A 692 13.40 -3.69 -32.82
N ILE A 693 12.92 -4.94 -32.80
CA ILE A 693 13.70 -6.08 -32.30
C ILE A 693 15.00 -6.18 -33.13
N PRO A 694 16.18 -6.22 -32.50
CA PRO A 694 17.44 -6.25 -33.24
C PRO A 694 17.49 -7.41 -34.23
N GLN A 695 17.88 -7.11 -35.47
CA GLN A 695 18.02 -8.08 -36.56
C GLN A 695 16.72 -8.79 -36.99
N ILE A 696 15.55 -8.29 -36.58
CA ILE A 696 14.25 -8.80 -37.00
C ILE A 696 13.51 -7.69 -37.78
N PRO A 697 12.85 -8.01 -38.92
CA PRO A 697 12.81 -9.33 -39.54
C PRO A 697 14.20 -9.77 -40.04
N GLY A 698 14.47 -11.07 -39.91
CA GLY A 698 15.68 -11.67 -40.47
C GLY A 698 15.62 -11.76 -42.00
N TRP A 699 16.60 -12.40 -42.63
CA TRP A 699 16.61 -12.53 -44.10
C TRP A 699 15.44 -13.36 -44.68
N GLY A 700 14.66 -14.02 -43.81
CA GLY A 700 13.40 -14.66 -44.16
C GLY A 700 12.17 -13.76 -44.15
N GLU A 701 12.32 -12.46 -43.86
CA GLU A 701 11.25 -11.44 -43.85
C GLU A 701 10.08 -11.80 -42.89
N SER A 702 10.36 -12.58 -41.84
CA SER A 702 9.40 -12.99 -40.80
C SER A 702 9.67 -12.25 -39.49
N SER A 703 8.65 -12.09 -38.65
CA SER A 703 8.76 -11.66 -37.25
C SER A 703 8.42 -12.78 -36.27
N ASP A 704 8.35 -14.03 -36.75
CA ASP A 704 8.01 -15.20 -35.94
C ASP A 704 9.27 -16.05 -35.65
N GLY A 705 9.22 -16.86 -34.59
CA GLY A 705 10.21 -17.91 -34.30
C GLY A 705 11.51 -17.38 -33.73
N ILE A 706 11.41 -16.30 -32.95
CA ILE A 706 12.52 -15.54 -32.42
C ILE A 706 12.95 -16.10 -31.06
N VAL A 707 14.26 -16.17 -30.80
CA VAL A 707 14.81 -16.30 -29.46
C VAL A 707 15.94 -15.30 -29.29
N ALA A 708 15.88 -14.47 -28.26
CA ALA A 708 16.92 -13.52 -27.89
C ALA A 708 17.54 -13.86 -26.52
N GLU A 709 18.87 -13.93 -26.45
CA GLU A 709 19.63 -13.91 -25.21
C GLU A 709 20.19 -12.51 -24.98
N ILE A 710 19.79 -11.87 -23.88
CA ILE A 710 20.17 -10.51 -23.52
C ILE A 710 21.05 -10.57 -22.26
N LEU A 711 22.27 -10.06 -22.35
CA LEU A 711 23.30 -10.14 -21.33
C LEU A 711 23.69 -8.75 -20.82
N THR A 712 23.83 -8.59 -19.50
CA THR A 712 24.30 -7.34 -18.88
C THR A 712 24.81 -7.55 -17.45
N TYR A 713 25.35 -6.50 -16.85
CA TYR A 713 25.63 -6.37 -15.42
C TYR A 713 24.77 -5.25 -14.82
N LEU A 714 23.94 -5.54 -13.82
CA LEU A 714 23.11 -4.54 -13.15
C LEU A 714 23.78 -4.00 -11.88
N ASP A 715 23.80 -2.66 -11.70
CA ASP A 715 24.27 -2.00 -10.47
C ASP A 715 23.15 -2.02 -9.41
N LEU A 716 23.18 -3.03 -8.55
CA LEU A 716 22.17 -3.24 -7.51
C LEU A 716 22.67 -2.76 -6.15
N LYS A 717 21.79 -2.11 -5.39
CA LYS A 717 22.05 -1.73 -3.99
C LYS A 717 21.65 -2.86 -3.06
N ARG A 718 22.26 -2.96 -1.87
CA ARG A 718 21.81 -3.89 -0.83
C ARG A 718 20.31 -3.70 -0.57
N GLY A 719 19.55 -4.78 -0.52
CA GLY A 719 18.14 -4.78 -0.18
C GLY A 719 17.24 -5.39 -1.25
N PHE A 720 15.95 -5.08 -1.14
CA PHE A 720 14.88 -5.57 -2.00
C PHE A 720 14.87 -4.83 -3.35
N HIS A 721 14.63 -5.57 -4.43
CA HIS A 721 14.40 -5.02 -5.76
C HIS A 721 13.20 -5.71 -6.40
N GLN A 722 12.30 -4.91 -6.97
CA GLN A 722 11.19 -5.40 -7.78
C GLN A 722 11.48 -5.15 -9.26
N PHE A 723 11.35 -6.19 -10.06
CA PHE A 723 11.53 -6.16 -11.50
C PHE A 723 10.26 -6.61 -12.21
N GLY A 724 10.16 -6.25 -13.48
CA GLY A 724 9.14 -6.76 -14.38
C GLY A 724 9.68 -6.98 -15.78
N VAL A 725 9.12 -7.99 -16.44
CA VAL A 725 9.25 -8.19 -17.88
C VAL A 725 7.87 -8.21 -18.48
N ASN A 726 7.59 -7.30 -19.41
CA ASN A 726 6.47 -7.42 -20.33
C ASN A 726 6.96 -8.24 -21.52
N SER A 727 6.23 -9.28 -21.93
CA SER A 727 6.59 -10.01 -23.16
C SER A 727 5.37 -10.57 -23.86
N ASP A 728 5.39 -10.52 -25.20
CA ASP A 728 4.71 -11.51 -26.04
C ASP A 728 5.48 -12.83 -25.92
N ASP A 729 4.74 -13.91 -25.73
CA ASP A 729 5.20 -15.22 -25.29
C ASP A 729 6.11 -15.19 -24.05
N GLY A 730 7.25 -15.88 -24.08
CA GLY A 730 7.93 -16.34 -22.88
C GLY A 730 9.31 -15.76 -22.66
N PHE A 731 9.72 -15.77 -21.39
CA PHE A 731 11.04 -15.30 -20.99
C PHE A 731 11.55 -16.01 -19.74
N SER A 732 12.84 -15.93 -19.49
CA SER A 732 13.51 -16.33 -18.26
C SER A 732 14.64 -15.37 -17.93
N LEU A 733 14.56 -14.69 -16.78
CA LEU A 733 15.60 -13.81 -16.25
C LEU A 733 16.32 -14.48 -15.09
N SER A 734 17.65 -14.50 -15.14
CA SER A 734 18.48 -15.16 -14.14
C SER A 734 19.73 -14.36 -13.76
N PHE A 735 20.20 -14.59 -12.54
CA PHE A 735 21.44 -14.07 -11.98
C PHE A 735 22.42 -15.21 -11.73
N GLY A 736 23.70 -15.02 -12.06
CA GLY A 736 24.74 -16.01 -11.82
C GLY A 736 26.11 -15.39 -11.67
N PRO A 737 27.14 -16.15 -11.23
CA PRO A 737 28.55 -15.74 -11.34
C PRO A 737 28.91 -15.27 -12.74
N ASN A 738 28.29 -15.93 -13.72
CA ASN A 738 28.25 -15.60 -15.12
C ASN A 738 26.78 -15.63 -15.54
N ALA A 739 26.43 -14.80 -16.50
CA ALA A 739 25.09 -14.75 -17.06
C ALA A 739 24.63 -16.13 -17.63
N LYS A 740 25.54 -16.96 -18.15
CA LYS A 740 25.24 -18.28 -18.75
C LYS A 740 25.24 -19.45 -17.77
N ASP A 741 25.32 -19.19 -16.47
CA ASP A 741 25.41 -20.25 -15.48
C ASP A 741 24.06 -20.98 -15.31
N ILE A 742 24.03 -22.29 -15.58
CA ILE A 742 22.79 -23.08 -15.54
C ILE A 742 22.25 -23.31 -14.13
N LEU A 743 23.08 -23.08 -13.11
CA LEU A 743 22.69 -23.10 -11.69
C LEU A 743 22.52 -21.68 -11.14
N GLY A 744 22.35 -20.69 -12.01
CA GLY A 744 21.96 -19.34 -11.64
C GLY A 744 20.58 -19.29 -10.97
N VAL A 745 20.35 -18.21 -10.23
CA VAL A 745 19.04 -17.93 -9.62
C VAL A 745 18.11 -17.38 -10.69
N VAL A 746 17.10 -18.17 -11.08
CA VAL A 746 16.00 -17.68 -11.93
C VAL A 746 15.13 -16.75 -11.08
N ALA A 747 15.21 -15.45 -11.37
CA ALA A 747 14.50 -14.42 -10.63
C ALA A 747 13.05 -14.27 -11.09
N GLY A 748 12.81 -14.34 -12.40
CA GLY A 748 11.49 -14.23 -13.01
C GLY A 748 11.42 -15.07 -14.28
N GLN A 749 10.29 -15.71 -14.52
CA GLN A 749 10.09 -16.55 -15.70
C GLN A 749 8.60 -16.65 -16.06
N PHE A 750 8.31 -16.60 -17.35
CA PHE A 750 7.07 -17.10 -17.92
C PHE A 750 7.41 -18.14 -18.98
N ASN A 751 7.18 -19.42 -18.66
CA ASN A 751 7.54 -20.54 -19.52
C ASN A 751 6.34 -21.03 -20.34
N GLY A 752 6.00 -20.31 -21.40
CA GLY A 752 4.86 -20.63 -22.26
C GLY A 752 4.63 -19.56 -23.32
N ASN A 753 3.44 -19.64 -23.93
CA ASN A 753 2.95 -18.66 -24.90
C ASN A 753 1.86 -17.78 -24.28
N ARG A 754 1.84 -16.50 -24.63
CA ARG A 754 0.86 -15.49 -24.20
C ARG A 754 0.95 -14.27 -25.12
N GLY A 755 -0.08 -13.44 -25.16
CA GLY A 755 0.09 -12.07 -25.65
C GLY A 755 0.84 -11.19 -24.64
N ALA A 756 1.27 -10.00 -25.10
CA ALA A 756 1.92 -8.97 -24.29
C ALA A 756 1.33 -8.81 -22.87
N ALA A 757 2.10 -9.20 -21.85
CA ALA A 757 1.70 -9.05 -20.45
C ALA A 757 2.89 -8.97 -19.51
N ASP A 758 2.72 -8.31 -18.38
CA ASP A 758 3.75 -8.20 -17.35
C ASP A 758 3.91 -9.48 -16.54
N THR A 759 5.14 -9.73 -16.11
CA THR A 759 5.45 -10.62 -15.00
C THR A 759 6.31 -9.87 -14.00
N ILE A 760 5.73 -9.55 -12.84
CA ILE A 760 6.42 -8.90 -11.73
C ILE A 760 7.05 -9.96 -10.82
N PHE A 761 8.29 -9.74 -10.45
CA PHE A 761 9.03 -10.63 -9.55
C PHE A 761 10.00 -9.82 -8.69
N ASN A 762 10.38 -10.40 -7.55
CA ASN A 762 11.22 -9.72 -6.58
C ASN A 762 12.49 -10.50 -6.30
N ILE A 763 13.58 -9.77 -6.12
CA ILE A 763 14.83 -10.31 -5.60
C ILE A 763 15.26 -9.51 -4.39
N VAL A 764 16.24 -10.06 -3.69
CA VAL A 764 16.96 -9.37 -2.63
C VAL A 764 18.45 -9.62 -2.79
N VAL A 765 19.24 -8.56 -2.66
CA VAL A 765 20.71 -8.66 -2.72
C VAL A 765 21.31 -8.27 -1.36
N PRO A 766 22.16 -9.14 -0.76
CA PRO A 766 22.75 -8.90 0.56
C PRO A 766 23.81 -7.79 0.57
N GLU A 767 24.42 -7.51 -0.58
CA GLU A 767 25.47 -6.51 -0.75
C GLU A 767 25.21 -5.69 -2.01
N ALA A 768 25.69 -4.45 -2.02
CA ALA A 768 25.65 -3.64 -3.23
C ALA A 768 26.76 -4.10 -4.19
N GLY A 769 26.47 -4.18 -5.49
CA GLY A 769 27.41 -4.70 -6.47
C GLY A 769 26.90 -4.70 -7.90
N LEU A 770 27.74 -5.17 -8.82
CA LEU A 770 27.40 -5.33 -10.24
C LEU A 770 27.13 -6.80 -10.51
N TYR A 771 25.88 -7.14 -10.79
CA TYR A 771 25.44 -8.53 -10.87
C TYR A 771 25.21 -8.95 -12.33
N PRO A 772 25.85 -10.02 -12.82
CA PRO A 772 25.60 -10.56 -14.15
C PRO A 772 24.14 -11.05 -14.27
N VAL A 773 23.50 -10.67 -15.37
CA VAL A 773 22.11 -11.01 -15.68
C VAL A 773 22.03 -11.59 -17.09
N ARG A 774 21.20 -12.63 -17.22
CA ARG A 774 20.77 -13.20 -18.48
C ARG A 774 19.25 -13.18 -18.56
N LEU A 775 18.74 -12.50 -19.57
CA LEU A 775 17.34 -12.52 -19.96
C LEU A 775 17.22 -13.26 -21.29
N VAL A 776 16.63 -14.45 -21.26
CA VAL A 776 16.25 -15.18 -22.48
C VAL A 776 14.79 -14.87 -22.75
N TRP A 777 14.47 -14.44 -23.97
CA TRP A 777 13.09 -14.23 -24.44
C TRP A 777 12.87 -15.02 -25.71
N TRP A 778 11.64 -15.48 -25.93
CA TRP A 778 11.24 -16.16 -27.15
C TRP A 778 9.84 -15.76 -27.56
N GLU A 779 9.66 -15.71 -28.87
CA GLU A 779 8.39 -15.48 -29.55
C GLU A 779 8.17 -16.64 -30.53
N ALA A 780 6.96 -17.20 -30.49
CA ALA A 780 6.59 -18.36 -31.28
C ALA A 780 5.88 -17.98 -32.58
N GLY A 781 4.84 -17.16 -32.52
CA GLY A 781 4.18 -16.64 -33.71
C GLY A 781 3.09 -15.63 -33.35
N GLY A 782 2.91 -14.60 -34.19
CA GLY A 782 1.90 -13.57 -34.00
C GLY A 782 2.49 -12.19 -33.76
N GLY A 783 2.29 -11.64 -32.55
CA GLY A 783 2.92 -10.38 -32.15
C GLY A 783 4.26 -10.66 -31.46
N ALA A 784 5.19 -9.72 -31.55
CA ALA A 784 6.49 -9.84 -30.90
C ALA A 784 6.86 -8.55 -30.17
N ASN A 785 6.98 -8.62 -28.83
CA ASN A 785 7.45 -7.49 -28.02
C ASN A 785 8.10 -7.95 -26.70
N ILE A 786 9.00 -7.10 -26.17
CA ILE A 786 9.58 -7.26 -24.84
C ILE A 786 9.96 -5.91 -24.21
N GLU A 787 9.66 -5.77 -22.92
CA GLU A 787 10.11 -4.64 -22.07
C GLU A 787 10.81 -5.19 -20.82
N PHE A 788 11.97 -4.62 -20.43
CA PHE A 788 12.61 -4.94 -19.14
C PHE A 788 12.68 -3.71 -18.23
N PHE A 789 12.01 -3.80 -17.08
CA PHE A 789 11.86 -2.68 -16.16
C PHE A 789 12.05 -3.08 -14.70
N SER A 790 12.29 -2.06 -13.88
CA SER A 790 12.22 -2.10 -12.42
C SER A 790 10.97 -1.38 -11.95
N VAL A 791 10.51 -1.67 -10.73
CA VAL A 791 9.43 -0.93 -10.07
C VAL A 791 10.00 -0.23 -8.84
N THR A 792 9.96 1.09 -8.84
CA THR A 792 10.41 1.94 -7.72
C THR A 792 9.25 2.81 -7.29
N ASP A 793 8.85 2.74 -6.01
CA ASP A 793 7.73 3.49 -5.44
C ASP A 793 6.42 3.38 -6.25
N GLY A 794 6.15 2.18 -6.77
CA GLY A 794 4.98 1.88 -7.61
C GLY A 794 5.08 2.37 -9.07
N LYS A 795 6.13 3.11 -9.44
CA LYS A 795 6.41 3.53 -10.82
C LYS A 795 7.24 2.47 -11.55
N LYS A 796 6.81 2.07 -12.74
CA LYS A 796 7.62 1.25 -13.65
C LYS A 796 8.67 2.13 -14.33
N ILE A 797 9.92 1.67 -14.35
CA ILE A 797 11.06 2.39 -14.91
C ILE A 797 11.90 1.41 -15.72
N LEU A 798 12.04 1.65 -17.03
CA LEU A 798 12.90 0.84 -17.90
C LEU A 798 14.32 0.79 -17.35
N VAL A 799 14.90 -0.41 -17.29
CA VAL A 799 16.28 -0.62 -16.86
C VAL A 799 17.21 0.08 -17.86
N ASN A 800 18.22 0.78 -17.35
CA ASN A 800 19.18 1.58 -18.11
C ASN A 800 18.61 2.83 -18.81
N SER A 801 17.39 3.26 -18.47
CA SER A 801 16.86 4.53 -18.98
C SER A 801 17.55 5.75 -18.35
N ASP A 802 17.23 6.93 -18.90
CA ASP A 802 17.69 8.24 -18.41
C ASP A 802 16.98 8.69 -17.13
N ASP A 803 15.97 7.94 -16.65
CA ASP A 803 15.35 8.22 -15.36
C ASP A 803 16.40 8.15 -14.24
N PRO A 804 16.47 9.15 -13.32
CA PRO A 804 17.46 9.17 -12.25
C PRO A 804 17.35 7.99 -11.29
N ASN A 805 16.18 7.36 -11.20
CA ASN A 805 15.92 6.18 -10.38
C ASN A 805 16.09 4.86 -11.15
N ALA A 806 16.45 4.90 -12.44
CA ALA A 806 16.69 3.69 -13.22
C ALA A 806 17.91 2.92 -12.71
N ILE A 807 17.74 1.61 -12.56
CA ILE A 807 18.87 0.68 -12.35
C ILE A 807 19.76 0.73 -13.58
N LYS A 808 21.06 1.00 -13.38
CA LYS A 808 22.04 1.10 -14.47
C LYS A 808 22.51 -0.28 -14.89
N ALA A 809 22.70 -0.44 -16.19
CA ALA A 809 23.14 -1.67 -16.83
C ALA A 809 24.46 -1.42 -17.57
N TYR A 810 25.33 -2.42 -17.62
CA TYR A 810 26.63 -2.34 -18.30
C TYR A 810 26.88 -3.61 -19.09
N ARG A 811 27.36 -3.47 -20.33
CA ARG A 811 27.50 -4.61 -21.26
C ARG A 811 28.85 -5.30 -21.21
N ALA A 812 29.88 -4.65 -20.66
CA ALA A 812 31.24 -5.15 -20.68
C ALA A 812 31.81 -5.42 -19.28
N GLY A 813 32.52 -6.54 -19.14
CA GLY A 813 33.23 -6.93 -17.92
C GLY A 813 33.88 -8.30 -18.12
N LYS A 814 34.86 -8.64 -17.28
CA LYS A 814 35.43 -9.99 -17.31
C LYS A 814 34.40 -11.03 -16.86
N SER A 815 34.34 -12.12 -17.61
CA SER A 815 33.44 -13.25 -17.38
C SER A 815 34.05 -14.27 -16.42
N ALA A 816 33.30 -14.63 -15.36
CA ALA A 816 33.67 -15.71 -14.46
C ALA A 816 33.48 -17.08 -15.12
N PRO A 817 34.21 -18.13 -14.68
CA PRO A 817 33.88 -19.50 -15.08
C PRO A 817 32.48 -19.87 -14.56
N TYR A 818 31.78 -20.72 -15.30
CA TYR A 818 30.37 -21.03 -15.01
C TYR A 818 30.05 -22.50 -15.20
N ILE A 819 29.08 -22.98 -14.44
CA ILE A 819 28.57 -24.34 -14.59
C ILE A 819 27.71 -24.36 -15.84
N SER A 820 28.13 -25.14 -16.84
CA SER A 820 27.42 -25.34 -18.10
C SER A 820 26.56 -26.60 -18.11
N ARG A 821 26.85 -27.55 -17.20
CA ARG A 821 26.07 -28.78 -17.03
C ARG A 821 26.13 -29.27 -15.58
N ALA A 822 25.01 -29.78 -15.10
CA ALA A 822 24.86 -30.46 -13.82
C ALA A 822 23.95 -31.69 -14.03
N TYR A 823 24.39 -32.85 -13.57
CA TYR A 823 23.68 -34.12 -13.71
C TYR A 823 23.88 -34.94 -12.43
N PRO A 824 22.86 -35.67 -11.94
CA PRO A 824 21.57 -36.01 -12.58
C PRO A 824 20.49 -34.94 -12.47
N THR A 825 19.64 -34.81 -13.49
CA THR A 825 18.49 -33.88 -13.51
C THR A 825 17.17 -34.50 -13.00
N GLY A 826 17.22 -35.71 -12.43
CA GLY A 826 16.06 -36.43 -11.89
C GLY A 826 15.83 -37.82 -12.48
N ASP A 827 16.67 -38.26 -13.41
CA ASP A 827 16.68 -39.65 -13.89
C ASP A 827 17.50 -40.56 -12.95
N VAL A 828 17.31 -41.88 -13.08
CA VAL A 828 18.18 -42.85 -12.41
C VAL A 828 19.61 -42.71 -12.95
N SER A 829 20.56 -42.54 -12.05
CA SER A 829 21.96 -42.33 -12.41
C SER A 829 22.90 -43.08 -11.47
N LYS A 830 24.07 -43.45 -12.01
CA LYS A 830 25.23 -43.92 -11.25
C LYS A 830 26.27 -42.83 -11.02
N THR A 831 26.20 -41.76 -11.79
CA THR A 831 27.18 -40.67 -11.78
C THR A 831 26.57 -39.36 -11.30
N ILE A 832 27.42 -38.53 -10.72
CA ILE A 832 27.17 -37.11 -10.47
C ILE A 832 28.21 -36.35 -11.27
N GLU A 833 27.77 -35.46 -12.15
CA GLU A 833 28.60 -34.81 -13.14
C GLU A 833 28.38 -33.30 -13.15
N PHE A 834 29.46 -32.54 -13.22
CA PHE A 834 29.44 -31.10 -13.47
C PHE A 834 30.45 -30.75 -14.54
N ASP A 835 30.03 -29.97 -15.54
CA ASP A 835 30.95 -29.33 -16.47
C ASP A 835 30.98 -27.84 -16.19
N ILE A 836 32.20 -27.30 -16.15
CA ILE A 836 32.48 -25.88 -15.94
C ILE A 836 33.19 -25.38 -17.19
N ILE A 837 32.69 -24.29 -17.78
CA ILE A 837 33.36 -23.58 -18.87
C ILE A 837 34.15 -22.41 -18.29
N ASN A 838 35.39 -22.24 -18.74
CA ASN A 838 36.22 -21.10 -18.37
C ASN A 838 35.66 -19.82 -19.03
N GLY A 839 35.63 -18.72 -18.28
CA GLY A 839 35.46 -17.38 -18.83
C GLY A 839 36.82 -16.76 -19.11
N ASP A 840 36.94 -15.46 -18.85
CA ASP A 840 38.24 -14.79 -18.75
C ASP A 840 39.04 -15.30 -17.54
N ASP A 841 38.32 -15.74 -16.50
CA ASP A 841 38.84 -16.45 -15.35
C ASP A 841 38.62 -17.97 -15.47
N SER A 842 39.52 -18.76 -14.87
CA SER A 842 39.47 -20.22 -14.83
C SER A 842 39.34 -20.75 -13.40
N VAL A 843 39.04 -22.04 -13.25
CA VAL A 843 38.97 -22.70 -11.93
C VAL A 843 40.30 -23.35 -11.56
N ASP A 844 40.79 -23.11 -10.33
CA ASP A 844 41.88 -23.89 -9.75
C ASP A 844 41.39 -25.31 -9.45
N LYS A 845 41.77 -26.23 -10.33
CA LYS A 845 41.44 -27.65 -10.22
C LYS A 845 41.71 -28.24 -8.83
N SER A 846 42.77 -27.82 -8.15
CA SER A 846 43.15 -28.38 -6.85
C SER A 846 42.23 -27.95 -5.70
N SER A 847 41.41 -26.93 -5.92
CA SER A 847 40.45 -26.38 -4.96
C SER A 847 39.07 -27.03 -5.01
N VAL A 848 38.80 -27.87 -6.03
CA VAL A 848 37.48 -28.47 -6.24
C VAL A 848 37.17 -29.48 -5.14
N VAL A 849 36.10 -29.24 -4.40
CA VAL A 849 35.55 -30.16 -3.39
C VAL A 849 34.07 -30.37 -3.68
N LEU A 850 33.66 -31.63 -3.69
CA LEU A 850 32.27 -32.03 -3.88
C LEU A 850 31.77 -32.72 -2.62
N LYS A 851 30.63 -32.29 -2.08
CA LYS A 851 29.92 -32.99 -1.01
C LYS A 851 28.60 -33.55 -1.51
N LEU A 852 28.25 -34.74 -1.06
CA LEU A 852 26.94 -35.37 -1.22
C LEU A 852 26.31 -35.53 0.16
N ASN A 853 25.14 -34.93 0.36
CA ASN A 853 24.40 -34.96 1.63
C ASN A 853 25.24 -34.52 2.83
N GLY A 854 26.12 -33.52 2.64
CA GLY A 854 27.02 -32.97 3.65
C GLY A 854 28.35 -33.71 3.81
N GLU A 855 28.54 -34.87 3.18
CA GLU A 855 29.79 -35.64 3.23
C GLU A 855 30.66 -35.38 2.00
N VAL A 856 31.95 -35.10 2.21
CA VAL A 856 32.92 -34.94 1.11
C VAL A 856 33.10 -36.26 0.37
N ILE A 857 32.95 -36.23 -0.95
CA ILE A 857 33.10 -37.39 -1.84
C ILE A 857 34.31 -37.21 -2.77
N ASN A 858 34.94 -38.32 -3.14
CA ASN A 858 36.13 -38.31 -3.99
C ASN A 858 35.72 -38.31 -5.48
N ALA A 859 35.52 -37.12 -6.04
CA ALA A 859 35.22 -36.94 -7.46
C ALA A 859 36.51 -36.91 -8.30
N SER A 860 36.45 -37.49 -9.50
CA SER A 860 37.48 -37.30 -10.51
C SER A 860 37.30 -35.93 -11.18
N VAL A 861 38.39 -35.16 -11.29
CA VAL A 861 38.39 -33.86 -11.94
C VAL A 861 39.34 -33.90 -13.13
N THR A 862 38.81 -33.70 -14.32
CA THR A 862 39.59 -33.51 -15.56
C THR A 862 39.48 -32.06 -16.00
N SER A 863 40.51 -31.56 -16.69
CA SER A 863 40.59 -30.16 -17.10
C SER A 863 41.15 -30.08 -18.51
N THR A 864 40.59 -29.17 -19.29
CA THR A 864 41.06 -28.73 -20.61
C THR A 864 41.34 -27.24 -20.57
N ASP A 865 41.88 -26.67 -21.65
CA ASP A 865 42.01 -25.22 -21.77
C ASP A 865 40.63 -24.51 -21.72
N SER A 866 39.57 -25.20 -22.13
CA SER A 866 38.19 -24.69 -22.17
C SER A 866 37.41 -24.82 -20.87
N GLY A 867 37.87 -25.60 -19.88
CA GLY A 867 37.07 -25.84 -18.68
C GLY A 867 37.47 -27.06 -17.85
N LEU A 868 36.58 -27.44 -16.93
CA LEU A 868 36.71 -28.61 -16.06
C LEU A 868 35.51 -29.54 -16.22
N SER A 869 35.75 -30.85 -16.09
CA SER A 869 34.70 -31.86 -15.94
C SER A 869 34.92 -32.64 -14.66
N ILE A 870 33.89 -32.67 -13.81
CA ILE A 870 33.89 -33.27 -12.48
C ILE A 870 32.95 -34.45 -12.52
N VAL A 871 33.45 -35.65 -12.26
CA VAL A 871 32.65 -36.88 -12.30
C VAL A 871 32.90 -37.69 -11.03
N TYR A 872 31.82 -37.91 -10.28
CA TYR A 872 31.77 -38.90 -9.22
C TYR A 872 30.97 -40.12 -9.69
N ASP A 873 31.60 -41.29 -9.69
CA ASP A 873 30.94 -42.57 -9.93
C ASP A 873 30.60 -43.22 -8.58
N HIS A 874 29.30 -43.41 -8.32
CA HIS A 874 28.81 -44.06 -7.10
C HIS A 874 29.08 -45.58 -7.09
N GLY A 875 29.44 -46.17 -8.25
CA GLY A 875 29.67 -47.61 -8.44
C GLY A 875 28.38 -48.42 -8.66
N ASP A 876 27.25 -47.95 -8.13
CA ASP A 876 25.90 -48.44 -8.42
C ASP A 876 24.92 -47.27 -8.62
N TYR A 877 23.65 -47.55 -8.88
CA TYR A 877 22.62 -46.50 -8.95
C TYR A 877 22.44 -45.81 -7.61
N LEU A 878 22.38 -44.47 -7.65
CA LEU A 878 22.06 -43.66 -6.49
C LEU A 878 20.71 -44.10 -5.90
N PRO A 879 20.58 -44.15 -4.56
CA PRO A 879 19.35 -44.62 -3.93
C PRO A 879 18.18 -43.66 -4.21
N PRO A 880 16.91 -44.15 -4.22
CA PRO A 880 15.76 -43.27 -4.37
C PRO A 880 15.65 -42.26 -3.22
N GLY A 881 15.47 -40.99 -3.55
CA GLY A 881 15.45 -39.93 -2.55
C GLY A 881 15.85 -38.58 -3.13
N ILE A 882 15.82 -37.56 -2.27
CA ILE A 882 16.38 -36.24 -2.57
C ILE A 882 17.85 -36.27 -2.12
N HIS A 883 18.72 -35.81 -2.99
CA HIS A 883 20.15 -35.67 -2.73
C HIS A 883 20.54 -34.21 -2.86
N ALA A 884 21.33 -33.73 -1.90
CA ALA A 884 21.91 -32.40 -1.90
C ALA A 884 23.40 -32.49 -2.25
N ILE A 885 23.84 -31.62 -3.13
CA ILE A 885 25.22 -31.47 -3.57
C ILE A 885 25.70 -30.07 -3.22
N GLU A 886 26.90 -30.00 -2.65
CA GLU A 886 27.64 -28.75 -2.48
C GLU A 886 28.95 -28.89 -3.28
N LEU A 887 29.10 -28.08 -4.32
CA LEU A 887 30.33 -27.97 -5.11
C LEU A 887 31.04 -26.67 -4.74
N SER A 888 32.24 -26.77 -4.17
CA SER A 888 33.08 -25.59 -3.89
C SER A 888 34.34 -25.58 -4.74
N TYR A 889 34.74 -24.40 -5.21
CA TYR A 889 35.95 -24.20 -5.99
C TYR A 889 36.46 -22.75 -5.88
N LYS A 890 37.69 -22.52 -6.31
CA LYS A 890 38.34 -21.22 -6.35
C LYS A 890 38.67 -20.81 -7.78
N GLU A 891 38.37 -19.56 -8.12
CA GLU A 891 38.68 -18.97 -9.42
C GLU A 891 40.12 -18.42 -9.47
N SER A 892 40.67 -18.24 -10.68
CA SER A 892 42.01 -17.68 -10.92
C SER A 892 42.19 -16.27 -10.36
N ASN A 893 41.11 -15.50 -10.25
CA ASN A 893 41.06 -14.18 -9.64
C ASN A 893 41.06 -14.21 -8.09
N GLY A 894 40.94 -15.41 -7.49
CA GLY A 894 40.92 -15.63 -6.04
C GLY A 894 39.54 -15.75 -5.41
N THR A 895 38.45 -15.54 -6.16
CA THR A 895 37.07 -15.67 -5.69
C THR A 895 36.77 -17.13 -5.33
N GLU A 896 36.21 -17.34 -4.14
CA GLU A 896 35.78 -18.67 -3.68
C GLU A 896 34.27 -18.82 -3.92
N ARG A 897 33.89 -19.96 -4.47
CA ARG A 897 32.53 -20.31 -4.86
C ARG A 897 32.07 -21.52 -4.08
N VAL A 898 30.82 -21.47 -3.65
CA VAL A 898 30.05 -22.61 -3.15
C VAL A 898 28.76 -22.64 -3.95
N ARG A 899 28.46 -23.77 -4.58
CA ARG A 899 27.33 -23.95 -5.48
C ARG A 899 26.52 -25.15 -5.02
N ASP A 900 25.28 -24.87 -4.63
CA ASP A 900 24.34 -25.90 -4.22
C ASP A 900 23.54 -26.43 -5.41
N TYR A 901 23.39 -27.74 -5.47
CA TYR A 901 22.54 -28.43 -6.44
C TYR A 901 21.74 -29.52 -5.74
N SER A 902 20.48 -29.70 -6.10
CA SER A 902 19.68 -30.80 -5.57
C SER A 902 18.97 -31.53 -6.69
N PHE A 903 18.88 -32.85 -6.55
CA PHE A 903 18.18 -33.70 -7.49
C PHE A 903 17.42 -34.79 -6.76
N LYS A 904 16.40 -35.33 -7.40
CA LYS A 904 15.57 -36.40 -6.86
C LYS A 904 15.69 -37.65 -7.72
N ILE A 905 16.18 -38.73 -7.14
CA ILE A 905 16.19 -40.04 -7.80
C ILE A 905 14.80 -40.69 -7.59
N PRO A 906 14.11 -41.11 -8.67
CA PRO A 906 12.76 -41.64 -8.60
C PRO A 906 12.73 -43.01 -7.90
N LYS A 907 11.62 -43.30 -7.22
CA LYS A 907 11.40 -44.60 -6.58
C LYS A 907 10.82 -45.58 -7.59
N GLY A 908 11.44 -46.75 -7.74
CA GLY A 908 10.93 -47.81 -8.62
C GLY A 908 11.98 -48.89 -8.90
N ARG A 909 11.61 -49.88 -9.73
CA ARG A 909 12.58 -50.86 -10.23
C ARG A 909 13.46 -50.20 -11.29
N ILE A 910 14.77 -50.27 -11.10
CA ILE A 910 15.77 -49.67 -12.00
C ILE A 910 15.57 -50.15 -13.45
N GLU A 911 15.24 -51.43 -13.66
CA GLU A 911 14.95 -51.99 -15.00
C GLU A 911 13.83 -51.26 -15.75
N VAL A 912 12.86 -50.69 -15.03
CA VAL A 912 11.73 -49.93 -15.61
C VAL A 912 12.07 -48.45 -15.76
N LEU A 913 12.85 -47.91 -14.82
CA LEU A 913 13.22 -46.49 -14.80
C LEU A 913 14.36 -46.18 -15.80
N ALA A 914 15.24 -47.15 -16.05
CA ALA A 914 16.34 -47.04 -17.02
C ALA A 914 15.92 -47.39 -18.45
N SER A 915 14.75 -48.03 -18.67
CA SER A 915 14.28 -48.49 -19.98
C SER A 915 13.50 -47.43 -20.76
N LYS A 916 13.82 -46.14 -20.67
CA LYS A 916 13.24 -45.17 -21.62
C LYS A 916 13.99 -45.28 -22.96
N PRO A 917 13.42 -46.03 -23.92
CA PRO A 917 13.28 -45.47 -25.26
C PRO A 917 11.91 -45.85 -25.83
N PHE A 918 10.90 -45.02 -25.64
CA PHE A 918 9.73 -44.98 -26.53
C PHE A 918 9.12 -43.58 -26.45
N PHE A 919 9.65 -42.68 -27.26
CA PHE A 919 8.87 -41.93 -28.26
C PHE A 919 9.73 -41.77 -29.50
#